data_AF-A0A2E1X0T3-F1
#
_entry.id   AF-A0A2E1X0T3-F1
#
_cell.length_a   1.000
_cell.length_b   1.000
_cell.length_c   1.000
_cell.angle_alpha   90.00
_cell.angle_beta   90.00
_cell.angle_gamma   90.00
#
_symmetry.space_group_name_H-M   'P 1'
#
loop_
_entity.id
_entity.type
_entity.pdbx_description
1 polymer ?
#
loop_
_entity_poly.entity_id
_entity_poly.type
_entity_poly.pdbx_seq_one_letter_code
_entity_poly.pdbx_strand_id
1 'polypeptide(L)'
;MTCPKLLAIILLLLISSRTEADDLARFYPTESLIYLSSAGLDDLEPAFDKSPAGRVWNLPRFDGIRALIPELPQVIMKLVDSRVADANENNEELASFEQMFLSKSQETISRVLDSLNHGIAFGIADIVIDPIEPEIITYLIIDAGADSKKYKDLIGSLVMRELDPLEDPRIEQLDGTQWAAVSLGTQPAVEIWWTIHEERVVLGLGSVSAKTYLAMSRGDRTPLTEDKIYQKGMQRCIGNSTVTSSYHIDIPGIVGLVLDIFQEFGGDPPAEADYFIDEISRLGAINYASGYMGDENVVFTAGSSLPYSGLQGGGSTLTQKDLSFAPTSPIFLWGISYDAPGIYQQLQSTLEAFLPEDQMWQIEQGQKALGALLGIPIDDLIAAFGDHFLIFEESSARGIIPAAVIVISGGNPQLIEKLVFQQFPLLQVMLRSSGIAIARRVHEIEFKGEKLSIKYLQTSKAGSRVSPAWANIDGNLVVALHPTVLEQMCHRLEGDDQQSFQIPSISEGTVIASERNPFSYGMIDTGELFEWLWPSLVPEIQKLIDENSLSLEATAIPSAHLFEGWMFECRYWLDEEGLRQTSTAPLPIGNEGLGGLLLEFIMIVAEMQQSSPASFENEDPFADEPPEDGEEKPAEKSAKTKPL
;
A
#
# COMPACT_ATOMS: atom_id res chain seq x y z
N MET A 1 4.02 -11.16 11.85
CA MET A 1 5.37 -10.87 12.37
C MET A 1 6.20 -10.39 11.20
N THR A 2 6.26 -9.07 11.02
CA THR A 2 7.08 -8.42 9.98
C THR A 2 8.55 -8.70 10.28
N CYS A 3 9.28 -9.18 9.28
CA CYS A 3 10.67 -9.57 9.45
C CYS A 3 11.54 -8.31 9.62
N PRO A 4 12.28 -8.14 10.73
CA PRO A 4 13.20 -7.00 10.92
C PRO A 4 14.25 -6.87 9.81
N LYS A 5 14.56 -7.98 9.12
CA LYS A 5 15.45 -8.04 7.94
C LYS A 5 14.87 -7.29 6.74
N LEU A 6 13.56 -7.30 6.56
CA LEU A 6 12.88 -6.61 5.45
C LEU A 6 12.91 -5.09 5.66
N LEU A 7 12.75 -4.64 6.92
CA LEU A 7 12.81 -3.23 7.30
C LEU A 7 14.21 -2.63 7.06
N ALA A 8 15.27 -3.39 7.37
CA ALA A 8 16.65 -2.97 7.12
C ALA A 8 17.00 -2.89 5.62
N ILE A 9 16.47 -3.81 4.80
CA ILE A 9 16.63 -3.80 3.34
C ILE A 9 15.87 -2.61 2.72
N ILE A 10 14.64 -2.34 3.16
CA ILE A 10 13.87 -1.16 2.74
C ILE A 10 14.59 0.14 3.10
N LEU A 11 15.26 0.20 4.26
CA LEU A 11 16.07 1.36 4.69
C LEU A 11 17.37 1.54 3.88
N LEU A 12 17.92 0.46 3.32
CA LEU A 12 19.16 0.47 2.53
C LEU A 12 18.92 0.80 1.04
N LEU A 13 17.70 0.61 0.55
CA LEU A 13 17.26 0.83 -0.84
C LEU A 13 16.92 2.30 -1.15
N LEU A 14 17.33 3.29 -0.35
CA LEU A 14 16.78 4.65 -0.40
C LEU A 14 17.76 5.76 -0.86
N ILE A 15 18.94 5.47 -1.44
CA ILE A 15 19.93 6.54 -1.71
C ILE A 15 20.86 6.25 -2.92
N SER A 16 20.93 7.17 -3.90
CA SER A 16 22.14 7.88 -4.41
C SER A 16 21.97 8.34 -5.86
N SER A 17 22.28 9.64 -6.19
CA SER A 17 22.67 10.48 -7.42
C SER A 17 21.92 10.98 -8.74
N ARG A 18 21.08 12.05 -8.70
CA ARG A 18 20.67 13.12 -9.68
C ARG A 18 19.78 12.97 -10.96
N THR A 19 18.62 13.69 -10.89
CA THR A 19 17.68 14.30 -11.86
C THR A 19 16.39 14.74 -11.10
N GLU A 20 15.24 15.10 -11.69
CA GLU A 20 13.97 15.33 -10.95
C GLU A 20 12.78 14.73 -11.75
N ALA A 21 11.79 14.10 -11.09
CA ALA A 21 10.67 13.40 -11.76
C ALA A 21 9.70 14.28 -12.54
N ASP A 22 9.53 15.54 -12.12
CA ASP A 22 8.64 16.50 -12.81
C ASP A 22 9.11 16.75 -14.25
N ASP A 23 10.41 16.59 -14.50
CA ASP A 23 11.00 16.78 -15.81
C ASP A 23 10.51 15.75 -16.84
N LEU A 24 10.12 14.55 -16.41
CA LEU A 24 9.68 13.51 -17.35
C LEU A 24 8.23 13.67 -17.81
N ALA A 25 7.38 14.35 -17.03
CA ALA A 25 5.98 14.61 -17.38
C ALA A 25 5.88 15.49 -18.63
N ARG A 26 6.90 16.33 -18.89
CA ARG A 26 6.95 17.18 -20.08
C ARG A 26 7.02 16.40 -21.39
N PHE A 27 7.43 15.13 -21.34
CA PHE A 27 7.51 14.27 -22.51
C PHE A 27 6.20 13.54 -22.80
N TYR A 28 5.15 13.75 -22.00
CA TYR A 28 3.81 13.19 -22.19
C TYR A 28 2.82 14.30 -22.56
N PRO A 29 1.88 14.06 -23.50
CA PRO A 29 0.91 15.07 -23.89
C PRO A 29 -0.14 15.32 -22.79
N THR A 30 -0.81 16.47 -22.85
CA THR A 30 -1.89 16.85 -21.92
C THR A 30 -3.04 15.86 -21.85
N GLU A 31 -3.29 15.13 -22.94
CA GLU A 31 -4.37 14.15 -23.09
C GLU A 31 -4.03 12.76 -22.53
N SER A 32 -2.88 12.61 -21.85
CA SER A 32 -2.43 11.30 -21.36
C SER A 32 -3.42 10.69 -20.37
N LEU A 33 -3.98 9.55 -20.74
CA LEU A 33 -4.95 8.79 -19.94
C LEU A 33 -4.34 8.26 -18.65
N ILE A 34 -3.10 7.75 -18.75
CA ILE A 34 -2.34 7.20 -17.62
C ILE A 34 -0.92 7.71 -17.71
N TYR A 35 -0.40 8.19 -16.59
CA TYR A 35 0.99 8.58 -16.45
C TYR A 35 1.52 8.17 -15.07
N LEU A 36 2.72 7.60 -15.06
CA LEU A 36 3.46 7.30 -13.84
C LEU A 36 4.92 7.69 -14.04
N SER A 37 5.51 8.32 -13.03
CA SER A 37 6.93 8.61 -13.03
C SER A 37 7.56 8.51 -11.65
N SER A 38 8.85 8.28 -11.69
CA SER A 38 9.75 8.37 -10.56
C SER A 38 11.02 9.09 -10.98
N ALA A 39 11.60 9.85 -10.05
CA ALA A 39 12.90 10.48 -10.18
C ALA A 39 14.00 9.40 -10.04
N GLY A 40 13.71 8.32 -9.31
CA GLY A 40 14.72 7.36 -8.92
C GLY A 40 15.48 7.81 -7.68
N LEU A 41 16.26 6.89 -7.11
CA LEU A 41 17.05 7.12 -5.89
C LEU A 41 18.21 8.09 -6.12
N ASP A 42 18.63 8.18 -7.38
CA ASP A 42 19.54 9.19 -7.88
C ASP A 42 19.15 10.56 -7.32
N ASP A 43 17.98 10.98 -7.73
CA ASP A 43 17.47 12.33 -7.67
C ASP A 43 17.24 12.82 -6.23
N LEU A 44 17.09 11.87 -5.31
CA LEU A 44 16.73 12.13 -3.93
C LEU A 44 17.92 12.41 -3.01
N GLU A 45 19.14 12.03 -3.36
CA GLU A 45 20.30 12.08 -2.44
C GLU A 45 20.54 13.47 -1.82
N PRO A 46 20.54 14.58 -2.58
CA PRO A 46 20.77 15.90 -1.99
C PRO A 46 19.68 16.29 -0.99
N ALA A 47 18.42 15.94 -1.29
CA ALA A 47 17.28 16.20 -0.42
C ALA A 47 17.34 15.31 0.82
N PHE A 48 17.69 14.03 0.64
CA PHE A 48 17.87 13.07 1.71
C PHE A 48 18.97 13.54 2.68
N ASP A 49 20.15 13.91 2.19
CA ASP A 49 21.27 14.37 3.02
C ASP A 49 20.93 15.54 3.95
N LYS A 50 20.00 16.40 3.50
CA LYS A 50 19.50 17.56 4.23
C LYS A 50 18.33 17.25 5.16
N SER A 51 17.72 16.07 5.01
CA SER A 51 16.65 15.60 5.89
C SER A 51 17.20 15.17 7.27
N PRO A 52 16.35 15.07 8.31
CA PRO A 52 16.77 14.50 9.59
C PRO A 52 17.38 13.09 9.42
N ALA A 53 16.84 12.29 8.50
CA ALA A 53 17.36 10.97 8.19
C ALA A 53 18.74 10.98 7.56
N GLY A 54 18.97 11.79 6.54
CA GLY A 54 20.30 11.88 5.91
C GLY A 54 21.36 12.45 6.83
N ARG A 55 21.01 13.40 7.71
CA ARG A 55 21.97 13.92 8.72
C ARG A 55 22.43 12.84 9.68
N VAL A 56 21.51 11.99 10.15
CA VAL A 56 21.87 10.84 10.99
C VAL A 56 22.66 9.84 10.18
N TRP A 57 22.19 9.52 8.97
CA TRP A 57 22.86 8.60 8.05
C TRP A 57 24.31 9.01 7.90
N ASN A 58 24.60 10.26 7.53
CA ASN A 58 25.94 10.77 7.22
C ASN A 58 26.93 10.88 8.41
N LEU A 59 26.57 10.44 9.61
CA LEU A 59 27.52 10.37 10.72
C LEU A 59 28.63 9.33 10.44
N PRO A 60 29.90 9.59 10.81
CA PRO A 60 31.03 8.69 10.52
C PRO A 60 30.87 7.26 11.04
N ARG A 61 30.14 7.08 12.15
CA ARG A 61 29.88 5.74 12.70
C ARG A 61 29.10 4.82 11.75
N PHE A 62 28.40 5.38 10.75
CA PHE A 62 27.70 4.62 9.72
C PHE A 62 28.57 4.35 8.48
N ASP A 63 29.85 4.79 8.45
CA ASP A 63 30.76 4.54 7.32
C ASP A 63 30.92 3.04 7.03
N GLY A 64 30.94 2.21 8.07
CA GLY A 64 30.99 0.75 7.92
C GLY A 64 29.74 0.16 7.26
N ILE A 65 28.55 0.72 7.53
CA ILE A 65 27.31 0.30 6.88
C ILE A 65 27.25 0.83 5.45
N ARG A 66 27.65 2.09 5.21
CA ARG A 66 27.75 2.66 3.86
C ARG A 66 28.71 1.89 2.97
N ALA A 67 29.86 1.46 3.51
CA ALA A 67 30.84 0.68 2.78
C ALA A 67 30.31 -0.69 2.34
N LEU A 68 29.24 -1.20 2.98
CA LEU A 68 28.58 -2.45 2.62
C LEU A 68 27.47 -2.27 1.56
N ILE A 69 27.02 -1.05 1.26
CA ILE A 69 25.98 -0.80 0.24
C ILE A 69 26.36 -1.42 -1.13
N PRO A 70 27.58 -1.24 -1.65
CA PRO A 70 27.97 -1.86 -2.92
C PRO A 70 27.97 -3.40 -2.88
N GLU A 71 28.09 -3.98 -1.69
CA GLU A 71 28.07 -5.44 -1.45
C GLU A 71 26.66 -5.95 -1.12
N LEU A 72 25.69 -5.07 -0.92
CA LEU A 72 24.32 -5.39 -0.52
C LEU A 72 23.61 -6.39 -1.44
N PRO A 73 23.74 -6.33 -2.79
CA PRO A 73 23.17 -7.37 -3.65
C PRO A 73 23.68 -8.77 -3.27
N GLN A 74 24.98 -8.90 -2.95
CA GLN A 74 25.60 -10.16 -2.57
C GLN A 74 25.19 -10.62 -1.16
N VAL A 75 24.94 -9.68 -0.25
CA VAL A 75 24.45 -9.97 1.11
C VAL A 75 23.00 -10.43 1.09
N ILE A 76 22.13 -9.75 0.33
CA ILE A 76 20.73 -10.16 0.11
C ILE A 76 20.70 -11.58 -0.47
N MET A 77 21.55 -11.86 -1.45
CA MET A 77 21.70 -13.20 -2.03
C MET A 77 22.04 -14.27 -0.99
N LYS A 78 23.04 -14.05 -0.13
CA LYS A 78 23.37 -15.01 0.94
C LYS A 78 22.22 -15.26 1.92
N LEU A 79 21.48 -14.21 2.27
CA LEU A 79 20.32 -14.30 3.18
C LEU A 79 19.15 -15.05 2.56
N VAL A 80 18.97 -14.89 1.25
CA VAL A 80 17.96 -15.55 0.45
C VAL A 80 18.31 -17.03 0.23
N ASP A 81 19.56 -17.35 -0.15
CA ASP A 81 20.07 -18.72 -0.29
C ASP A 81 19.90 -19.53 1.01
N SER A 82 20.17 -18.90 2.16
CA SER A 82 19.96 -19.51 3.47
C SER A 82 18.48 -19.82 3.75
N ARG A 83 17.55 -19.00 3.28
CA ARG A 83 16.11 -19.24 3.47
C ARG A 83 15.55 -20.31 2.54
N VAL A 84 16.07 -20.41 1.32
CA VAL A 84 15.72 -21.49 0.39
C VAL A 84 16.13 -22.85 0.93
N ALA A 85 17.32 -22.92 1.54
CA ALA A 85 17.77 -24.13 2.21
C ALA A 85 16.80 -24.57 3.33
N ASP A 86 16.29 -23.61 4.13
CA ASP A 86 15.33 -23.87 5.20
C ASP A 86 13.90 -24.21 4.69
N ALA A 87 13.48 -23.64 3.57
CA ALA A 87 12.17 -23.85 2.95
C ALA A 87 12.06 -25.24 2.28
N ASN A 88 13.13 -25.69 1.63
CA ASN A 88 13.23 -27.03 1.02
C ASN A 88 13.07 -28.17 2.05
N GLU A 89 13.26 -27.91 3.34
CA GLU A 89 13.03 -28.92 4.40
C GLU A 89 11.57 -29.00 4.87
N ASN A 90 10.69 -28.03 4.55
CA ASN A 90 9.41 -27.87 5.25
C ASN A 90 8.14 -27.73 4.38
N ASN A 91 8.19 -27.44 3.07
CA ASN A 91 6.97 -27.41 2.22
C ASN A 91 7.27 -27.41 0.69
N GLU A 92 6.81 -28.42 -0.05
CA GLU A 92 7.13 -28.61 -1.49
C GLU A 92 6.45 -27.60 -2.45
N GLU A 93 5.27 -27.05 -2.11
CA GLU A 93 4.54 -26.13 -3.00
C GLU A 93 5.05 -24.69 -2.95
N LEU A 94 5.42 -24.18 -1.76
CA LEU A 94 6.05 -22.85 -1.60
C LEU A 94 7.44 -22.81 -2.26
N ALA A 95 8.14 -23.95 -2.24
CA ALA A 95 9.47 -24.11 -2.81
C ALA A 95 9.50 -23.94 -4.34
N SER A 96 8.40 -24.18 -5.07
CA SER A 96 8.39 -24.03 -6.54
C SER A 96 8.36 -22.56 -7.00
N PHE A 97 7.52 -21.73 -6.37
CA PHE A 97 7.45 -20.29 -6.62
C PHE A 97 8.70 -19.57 -6.11
N GLU A 98 9.19 -19.96 -4.93
CA GLU A 98 10.45 -19.45 -4.37
C GLU A 98 11.67 -19.91 -5.19
N GLN A 99 11.80 -21.18 -5.61
CA GLN A 99 12.95 -21.62 -6.45
C GLN A 99 12.96 -20.96 -7.83
N MET A 100 11.80 -20.64 -8.41
CA MET A 100 11.72 -19.97 -9.71
C MET A 100 12.14 -18.50 -9.62
N PHE A 101 11.70 -17.78 -8.57
CA PHE A 101 12.14 -16.41 -8.29
C PHE A 101 13.64 -16.33 -7.94
N LEU A 102 14.21 -17.43 -7.42
CA LEU A 102 15.54 -17.45 -6.80
C LEU A 102 16.64 -18.07 -7.64
N SER A 103 16.32 -18.89 -8.66
CA SER A 103 17.32 -19.50 -9.56
C SER A 103 17.88 -18.54 -10.62
N LYS A 104 17.26 -17.37 -10.83
CA LYS A 104 17.69 -16.32 -11.79
C LYS A 104 18.25 -15.05 -11.12
N SER A 105 18.47 -15.09 -9.82
CA SER A 105 18.37 -13.93 -8.92
C SER A 105 19.56 -12.97 -8.89
N GLN A 106 20.81 -13.35 -9.13
CA GLN A 106 21.92 -12.41 -8.91
C GLN A 106 21.97 -11.26 -9.94
N GLU A 107 21.79 -11.60 -11.23
CA GLU A 107 21.79 -10.61 -12.30
C GLU A 107 20.50 -9.79 -12.29
N THR A 108 19.35 -10.44 -12.07
CA THR A 108 18.05 -9.78 -11.92
C THR A 108 18.01 -8.86 -10.71
N ILE A 109 18.44 -9.28 -9.52
CA ILE A 109 18.48 -8.39 -8.33
C ILE A 109 19.46 -7.24 -8.53
N SER A 110 20.62 -7.47 -9.15
CA SER A 110 21.54 -6.37 -9.49
C SER A 110 20.93 -5.38 -10.49
N ARG A 111 20.18 -5.86 -11.48
CA ARG A 111 19.46 -5.02 -12.45
C ARG A 111 18.30 -4.27 -11.81
N VAL A 112 17.53 -4.92 -10.92
CA VAL A 112 16.48 -4.28 -10.10
C VAL A 112 17.10 -3.11 -9.36
N LEU A 113 18.15 -3.35 -8.57
CA LEU A 113 18.83 -2.34 -7.76
C LEU A 113 19.41 -1.20 -8.61
N ASP A 114 20.06 -1.52 -9.73
CA ASP A 114 20.59 -0.51 -10.66
C ASP A 114 19.46 0.33 -11.27
N SER A 115 18.31 -0.27 -11.58
CA SER A 115 17.16 0.40 -12.22
C SER A 115 16.40 1.33 -11.28
N LEU A 116 16.50 1.14 -9.96
CA LEU A 116 15.91 2.07 -8.98
C LEU A 116 16.63 3.41 -8.97
N ASN A 117 17.86 3.47 -9.49
CA ASN A 117 18.65 4.69 -9.44
C ASN A 117 18.07 5.72 -10.39
N HIS A 118 17.71 5.37 -11.62
CA HIS A 118 17.37 6.35 -12.65
C HIS A 118 15.92 6.82 -12.67
N GLY A 119 15.72 8.02 -13.22
CA GLY A 119 14.39 8.55 -13.54
C GLY A 119 13.69 7.68 -14.56
N ILE A 120 12.45 7.28 -14.26
CA ILE A 120 11.64 6.42 -15.13
C ILE A 120 10.26 7.04 -15.26
N ALA A 121 9.73 7.07 -16.48
CA ALA A 121 8.34 7.43 -16.73
C ALA A 121 7.70 6.51 -17.75
N PHE A 122 6.47 6.11 -17.48
CA PHE A 122 5.62 5.33 -18.38
C PHE A 122 4.26 6.02 -18.49
N GLY A 123 3.67 5.98 -19.68
CA GLY A 123 2.32 6.47 -19.85
C GLY A 123 1.62 5.92 -21.08
N ILE A 124 0.30 5.98 -21.01
CA ILE A 124 -0.60 5.78 -22.15
C ILE A 124 -1.06 7.17 -22.54
N ALA A 125 -0.48 7.68 -23.61
CA ALA A 125 -0.73 9.01 -24.11
C ALA A 125 -2.10 9.13 -24.78
N ASP A 126 -2.50 8.09 -25.53
CA ASP A 126 -3.77 8.04 -26.26
C ASP A 126 -4.04 6.60 -26.75
N ILE A 127 -5.26 6.33 -27.19
CA ILE A 127 -5.63 5.11 -27.91
C ILE A 127 -6.39 5.51 -29.17
N VAL A 128 -5.79 5.23 -30.33
CA VAL A 128 -6.42 5.45 -31.63
C VAL A 128 -7.37 4.28 -31.90
N ILE A 129 -8.66 4.59 -31.86
CA ILE A 129 -9.72 3.63 -32.15
C ILE A 129 -9.93 3.59 -33.67
N ASP A 130 -9.39 2.56 -34.32
CA ASP A 130 -9.66 2.22 -35.73
C ASP A 130 -10.28 0.80 -35.79
N PRO A 131 -11.39 0.58 -36.51
CA PRO A 131 -12.03 -0.72 -36.62
C PRO A 131 -11.15 -1.85 -37.19
N ILE A 132 -10.09 -1.48 -37.90
CA ILE A 132 -9.21 -2.38 -38.65
C ILE A 132 -7.89 -2.56 -37.89
N GLU A 133 -7.29 -1.47 -37.40
CA GLU A 133 -5.99 -1.49 -36.71
C GLU A 133 -5.98 -0.52 -35.51
N PRO A 134 -6.52 -0.92 -34.33
CA PRO A 134 -6.45 -0.08 -33.15
C PRO A 134 -4.99 0.07 -32.68
N GLU A 135 -4.58 1.29 -32.35
CA GLU A 135 -3.22 1.60 -31.91
C GLU A 135 -3.22 2.21 -30.50
N ILE A 136 -2.44 1.62 -29.58
CA ILE A 136 -2.19 2.19 -28.26
C ILE A 136 -0.93 3.06 -28.35
N ILE A 137 -1.05 4.35 -28.08
CA ILE A 137 0.09 5.27 -28.04
C ILE A 137 0.67 5.22 -26.64
N THR A 138 1.73 4.43 -26.46
CA THR A 138 2.41 4.26 -25.17
C THR A 138 3.90 4.15 -25.34
N TYR A 139 4.63 4.75 -24.41
CA TYR A 139 6.07 4.66 -24.33
C TYR A 139 6.56 4.73 -22.90
N LEU A 140 7.76 4.21 -22.72
CA LEU A 140 8.56 4.23 -21.50
C LEU A 140 9.81 5.07 -21.78
N ILE A 141 10.18 5.91 -20.82
CA ILE A 141 11.39 6.72 -20.82
C ILE A 141 12.21 6.34 -19.59
N ILE A 142 13.50 6.07 -19.79
CA ILE A 142 14.49 5.93 -18.73
C ILE A 142 15.52 7.03 -18.92
N ASP A 143 15.61 7.97 -17.98
CA ASP A 143 16.64 9.01 -17.95
C ASP A 143 17.95 8.44 -17.40
N ALA A 144 18.60 7.64 -18.22
CA ALA A 144 19.76 6.84 -17.82
C ALA A 144 21.11 7.58 -17.96
N GLY A 145 21.13 8.82 -18.47
CA GLY A 145 22.35 9.60 -18.62
C GLY A 145 23.50 8.83 -19.31
N ALA A 146 24.63 8.74 -18.60
CA ALA A 146 25.82 8.00 -19.06
C ALA A 146 25.59 6.50 -19.26
N ASP A 147 24.60 5.91 -18.57
CA ASP A 147 24.26 4.49 -18.63
C ASP A 147 23.25 4.16 -19.73
N SER A 148 22.80 5.15 -20.51
CA SER A 148 21.83 4.96 -21.59
C SER A 148 22.18 3.85 -22.58
N LYS A 149 23.47 3.66 -22.90
CA LYS A 149 23.90 2.53 -23.73
C LYS A 149 23.68 1.18 -23.06
N LYS A 150 24.03 1.05 -21.78
CA LYS A 150 23.83 -0.17 -20.99
C LYS A 150 22.34 -0.54 -20.96
N TYR A 151 21.46 0.42 -20.69
CA TYR A 151 20.02 0.18 -20.63
C TYR A 151 19.38 -0.06 -21.99
N LYS A 152 19.84 0.62 -23.06
CA LYS A 152 19.37 0.30 -24.42
C LYS A 152 19.72 -1.13 -24.81
N ASP A 153 20.95 -1.56 -24.53
CA ASP A 153 21.41 -2.92 -24.82
C ASP A 153 20.66 -3.96 -23.98
N LEU A 154 20.35 -3.62 -22.72
CA LEU A 154 19.50 -4.42 -21.83
C LEU A 154 18.07 -4.57 -22.39
N ILE A 155 17.41 -3.47 -22.73
CA ILE A 155 16.06 -3.48 -23.32
C ILE A 155 16.06 -4.27 -24.64
N GLY A 156 17.04 -4.04 -25.51
CA GLY A 156 17.17 -4.80 -26.75
C GLY A 156 17.33 -6.29 -26.50
N SER A 157 18.16 -6.67 -25.52
CA SER A 157 18.32 -8.07 -25.12
C SER A 157 17.02 -8.67 -24.56
N LEU A 158 16.26 -7.89 -23.77
CA LEU A 158 14.96 -8.32 -23.22
C LEU A 158 13.92 -8.51 -24.32
N VAL A 159 13.78 -7.54 -25.24
CA VAL A 159 12.85 -7.65 -26.37
C VAL A 159 13.17 -8.90 -27.20
N MET A 160 14.44 -9.14 -27.52
CA MET A 160 14.83 -10.30 -28.32
C MET A 160 14.71 -11.63 -27.58
N ARG A 161 14.97 -11.66 -26.27
CA ARG A 161 14.94 -12.90 -25.47
C ARG A 161 13.53 -13.28 -25.02
N GLU A 162 12.75 -12.30 -24.59
CA GLU A 162 11.46 -12.53 -23.93
C GLU A 162 10.29 -12.53 -24.90
N LEU A 163 10.33 -11.66 -25.91
CA LEU A 163 9.21 -11.50 -26.83
C LEU A 163 9.40 -12.31 -28.13
N ASP A 164 10.52 -13.05 -28.22
CA ASP A 164 10.93 -13.94 -29.32
C ASP A 164 10.40 -13.49 -30.70
N PRO A 165 10.78 -12.26 -31.13
CA PRO A 165 10.23 -11.71 -32.35
C PRO A 165 10.61 -12.57 -33.56
N LEU A 166 9.71 -12.62 -34.54
CA LEU A 166 9.89 -13.44 -35.74
C LEU A 166 11.08 -13.03 -36.61
N GLU A 167 11.60 -11.81 -36.43
CA GLU A 167 12.65 -11.20 -37.25
C GLU A 167 13.68 -10.46 -36.38
N ASP A 168 14.91 -10.34 -36.90
CA ASP A 168 15.92 -9.47 -36.31
C ASP A 168 15.43 -8.00 -36.30
N PRO A 169 15.84 -7.18 -35.32
CA PRO A 169 15.40 -5.81 -35.22
C PRO A 169 15.92 -4.99 -36.40
N ARG A 170 15.01 -4.35 -37.11
CA ARG A 170 15.35 -3.43 -38.20
C ARG A 170 15.74 -2.08 -37.63
N ILE A 171 16.68 -1.41 -38.29
CA ILE A 171 17.07 -0.05 -37.92
C ILE A 171 16.29 0.94 -38.79
N GLU A 172 15.47 1.75 -38.13
CA GLU A 172 14.64 2.77 -38.73
C GLU A 172 15.18 4.16 -38.37
N GLN A 173 15.01 5.10 -39.29
CA GLN A 173 15.37 6.51 -39.06
C GLN A 173 14.11 7.33 -38.91
N LEU A 174 13.90 7.90 -37.72
CA LEU A 174 12.80 8.81 -37.41
C LEU A 174 13.37 10.11 -36.87
N ASP A 175 13.12 11.20 -37.59
CA ASP A 175 13.56 12.57 -37.25
C ASP A 175 15.04 12.67 -36.86
N GLY A 176 15.91 11.93 -37.56
CA GLY A 176 17.35 11.93 -37.35
C GLY A 176 17.85 11.02 -36.22
N THR A 177 16.94 10.35 -35.51
CA THR A 177 17.25 9.37 -34.46
C THR A 177 17.13 7.94 -34.99
N GLN A 178 18.13 7.11 -34.70
CA GLN A 178 18.13 5.69 -35.11
C GLN A 178 17.35 4.85 -34.10
N TRP A 179 16.23 4.29 -34.53
CA TRP A 179 15.41 3.38 -33.74
C TRP A 179 15.67 1.94 -34.15
N ALA A 180 15.78 1.05 -33.18
CA ALA A 180 15.60 -0.38 -33.44
C ALA A 180 14.10 -0.66 -33.36
N ALA A 181 13.57 -1.40 -34.33
CA ALA A 181 12.16 -1.75 -34.41
C ALA A 181 12.01 -3.24 -34.67
N VAL A 182 11.05 -3.89 -34.03
CA VAL A 182 10.77 -5.31 -34.26
C VAL A 182 9.28 -5.60 -34.18
N SER A 183 8.80 -6.53 -35.01
CA SER A 183 7.40 -6.98 -34.99
C SER A 183 7.26 -8.26 -34.17
N LEU A 184 6.23 -8.33 -33.33
CA LEU A 184 5.97 -9.47 -32.45
C LEU A 184 5.15 -10.59 -33.12
N GLY A 185 4.76 -10.43 -34.38
CA GLY A 185 3.99 -11.46 -35.10
C GLY A 185 2.57 -11.69 -34.56
N THR A 186 2.04 -10.78 -33.74
CA THR A 186 0.68 -10.82 -33.19
C THR A 186 -0.37 -10.40 -34.24
N GLN A 187 -1.65 -10.66 -33.97
CA GLN A 187 -2.78 -10.09 -34.72
C GLN A 187 -3.70 -9.32 -33.75
N PRO A 188 -3.82 -7.99 -33.85
CA PRO A 188 -3.13 -7.09 -34.79
C PRO A 188 -1.61 -7.06 -34.58
N ALA A 189 -0.87 -6.65 -35.62
CA ALA A 189 0.60 -6.64 -35.60
C ALA A 189 1.11 -5.58 -34.63
N VAL A 190 1.72 -6.02 -33.54
CA VAL A 190 2.35 -5.14 -32.55
C VAL A 190 3.82 -4.99 -32.90
N GLU A 191 4.28 -3.73 -32.98
CA GLU A 191 5.69 -3.41 -33.12
C GLU A 191 6.25 -2.77 -31.86
N ILE A 192 7.50 -3.07 -31.56
CA ILE A 192 8.24 -2.45 -30.46
C ILE A 192 9.41 -1.67 -31.04
N TRP A 193 9.55 -0.42 -30.59
CA TRP A 193 10.55 0.52 -31.06
C TRP A 193 11.38 1.00 -29.88
N TRP A 194 12.72 0.95 -29.96
CA TRP A 194 13.59 1.48 -28.89
C TRP A 194 14.82 2.22 -29.40
N THR A 195 15.24 3.24 -28.64
CA THR A 195 16.39 4.08 -29.00
C THR A 195 17.07 4.71 -27.78
N ILE A 196 18.18 5.41 -28.05
CA ILE A 196 18.71 6.45 -27.15
C ILE A 196 18.47 7.80 -27.83
N HIS A 197 17.80 8.70 -27.13
CA HIS A 197 17.56 10.07 -27.57
C HIS A 197 17.92 11.02 -26.42
N GLU A 198 18.90 11.90 -26.64
CA GLU A 198 19.39 12.86 -25.62
C GLU A 198 19.71 12.21 -24.27
N GLU A 199 20.52 11.14 -24.27
CA GLU A 199 20.88 10.36 -23.07
C GLU A 199 19.73 9.60 -22.40
N ARG A 200 18.51 9.64 -22.95
CA ARG A 200 17.36 8.86 -22.47
C ARG A 200 17.18 7.61 -23.30
N VAL A 201 16.88 6.50 -22.65
CA VAL A 201 16.43 5.28 -23.33
C VAL A 201 14.92 5.34 -23.47
N VAL A 202 14.43 5.14 -24.68
CA VAL A 202 13.00 5.22 -24.99
C VAL A 202 12.56 3.91 -25.60
N LEU A 203 11.44 3.38 -25.12
CA LEU A 203 10.77 2.19 -25.63
C LEU A 203 9.32 2.54 -25.94
N GLY A 204 8.91 2.48 -27.19
CA GLY A 204 7.55 2.79 -27.64
C GLY A 204 6.87 1.59 -28.29
N LEU A 205 5.55 1.52 -28.13
CA LEU A 205 4.70 0.57 -28.84
C LEU A 205 4.32 1.14 -30.20
N GLY A 206 4.98 0.70 -31.26
CA GLY A 206 4.75 1.13 -32.62
C GLY A 206 5.36 2.49 -32.99
N SER A 207 5.36 2.77 -34.29
CA SER A 207 5.98 3.98 -34.84
C SER A 207 5.26 5.27 -34.40
N VAL A 208 3.96 5.20 -34.10
CA VAL A 208 3.17 6.36 -33.65
C VAL A 208 3.54 6.77 -32.23
N SER A 209 3.83 5.83 -31.34
CA SER A 209 4.39 6.12 -30.01
C SER A 209 5.76 6.80 -30.10
N ALA A 210 6.65 6.29 -30.95
CA ALA A 210 7.97 6.91 -31.17
C ALA A 210 7.85 8.34 -31.74
N LYS A 211 6.96 8.56 -32.72
CA LYS A 211 6.67 9.89 -33.29
C LYS A 211 6.08 10.84 -32.25
N THR A 212 5.21 10.33 -31.38
CA THR A 212 4.59 11.13 -30.31
C THR A 212 5.65 11.58 -29.31
N TYR A 213 6.51 10.68 -28.83
CA TYR A 213 7.65 11.03 -27.97
C TYR A 213 8.57 12.09 -28.62
N LEU A 214 8.91 11.93 -29.90
CA LEU A 214 9.76 12.89 -30.62
C LEU A 214 9.08 14.26 -30.78
N ALA A 215 7.77 14.29 -31.03
CA ALA A 215 6.99 15.54 -31.09
C ALA A 215 6.95 16.24 -29.73
N MET A 216 6.77 15.49 -28.64
CA MET A 216 6.86 16.02 -27.27
C MET A 216 8.25 16.57 -26.98
N SER A 217 9.30 15.84 -27.36
CA SER A 217 10.71 16.26 -27.15
C SER A 217 11.07 17.56 -27.87
N ARG A 218 10.41 17.86 -29.00
CA ARG A 218 10.60 19.13 -29.73
C ARG A 218 9.74 20.29 -29.22
N GLY A 219 8.77 20.01 -28.34
CA GLY A 219 7.77 20.99 -27.93
C GLY A 219 6.71 21.26 -28.99
N ASP A 220 6.44 20.30 -29.89
CA ASP A 220 5.41 20.42 -30.92
C ASP A 220 3.98 20.22 -30.36
N ARG A 221 3.88 19.70 -29.12
CA ARG A 221 2.64 19.38 -28.41
C ARG A 221 2.69 19.95 -26.99
N THR A 222 1.52 20.22 -26.43
CA THR A 222 1.38 20.70 -25.06
C THR A 222 1.69 19.57 -24.07
N PRO A 223 2.59 19.78 -23.09
CA PRO A 223 2.97 18.76 -22.12
C PRO A 223 1.95 18.57 -20.99
N LEU A 224 1.93 17.39 -20.38
CA LEU A 224 1.12 17.07 -19.19
C LEU A 224 1.41 18.02 -18.02
N THR A 225 2.64 18.52 -17.91
CA THR A 225 3.00 19.55 -16.92
C THR A 225 2.26 20.86 -17.10
N GLU A 226 1.64 21.13 -18.26
CA GLU A 226 0.76 22.27 -18.52
C GLU A 226 -0.73 21.94 -18.34
N ASP A 227 -1.09 20.68 -18.11
CA ASP A 227 -2.48 20.30 -17.86
C ASP A 227 -2.95 20.80 -16.48
N LYS A 228 -4.14 21.40 -16.46
CA LYS A 228 -4.69 22.01 -15.24
C LYS A 228 -5.15 20.98 -14.23
N ILE A 229 -5.62 19.82 -14.68
CA ILE A 229 -6.10 18.75 -13.80
C ILE A 229 -4.89 18.10 -13.12
N TYR A 230 -3.84 17.80 -13.88
CA TYR A 230 -2.56 17.32 -13.39
C TYR A 230 -1.92 18.29 -12.40
N GLN A 231 -1.72 19.56 -12.77
CA GLN A 231 -1.13 20.57 -11.89
C GLN A 231 -1.88 20.73 -10.57
N LYS A 232 -3.23 20.84 -10.63
CA LYS A 232 -4.07 20.90 -9.43
C LYS A 232 -3.98 19.62 -8.61
N GLY A 233 -3.96 18.46 -9.26
CA GLY A 233 -3.80 17.16 -8.62
C GLY A 233 -2.50 17.07 -7.83
N MET A 234 -1.37 17.41 -8.45
CA MET A 234 -0.05 17.44 -7.79
C MET A 234 -0.03 18.42 -6.63
N GLN A 235 -0.54 19.64 -6.84
CA GLN A 235 -0.62 20.66 -5.79
C GLN A 235 -1.54 20.23 -4.62
N ARG A 236 -2.61 19.50 -4.89
CA ARG A 236 -3.46 18.92 -3.84
C ARG A 236 -2.72 17.82 -3.07
N CYS A 237 -1.97 16.95 -3.75
CA CYS A 237 -1.23 15.86 -3.09
C CYS A 237 -0.14 16.39 -2.15
N ILE A 238 0.73 17.28 -2.64
CA ILE A 238 1.99 17.65 -1.96
C ILE A 238 2.26 19.16 -1.90
N GLY A 239 1.25 20.00 -2.14
CA GLY A 239 1.38 21.45 -2.01
C GLY A 239 2.40 22.04 -2.98
N ASN A 240 3.38 22.77 -2.44
CA ASN A 240 4.47 23.37 -3.20
C ASN A 240 5.78 22.54 -3.11
N SER A 241 5.70 21.28 -2.68
CA SER A 241 6.88 20.40 -2.68
C SER A 241 7.39 20.16 -4.10
N THR A 242 8.70 19.99 -4.24
CA THR A 242 9.31 19.51 -5.47
C THR A 242 8.84 18.08 -5.72
N VAL A 243 8.27 17.80 -6.90
CA VAL A 243 7.74 16.48 -7.26
C VAL A 243 8.89 15.52 -7.58
N THR A 244 8.91 14.37 -6.90
CA THR A 244 9.90 13.30 -7.08
C THR A 244 9.29 11.98 -7.54
N SER A 245 7.99 11.81 -7.41
CA SER A 245 7.25 10.80 -8.15
C SER A 245 5.83 11.30 -8.35
N SER A 246 5.21 10.88 -9.45
CA SER A 246 3.83 11.24 -9.72
C SER A 246 3.08 10.14 -10.45
N TYR A 247 1.78 10.13 -10.24
CA TYR A 247 0.85 9.21 -10.85
C TYR A 247 -0.43 9.96 -11.17
N HIS A 248 -0.91 9.75 -12.38
CA HIS A 248 -2.11 10.39 -12.92
C HIS A 248 -2.92 9.37 -13.70
N ILE A 249 -4.22 9.28 -13.41
CA ILE A 249 -5.20 8.54 -14.20
C ILE A 249 -6.36 9.47 -14.52
N ASP A 250 -6.64 9.73 -15.79
CA ASP A 250 -7.83 10.44 -16.23
C ASP A 250 -9.00 9.46 -16.45
N ILE A 251 -9.78 9.21 -15.39
CA ILE A 251 -10.92 8.29 -15.44
C ILE A 251 -11.98 8.74 -16.47
N PRO A 252 -12.41 10.03 -16.52
CA PRO A 252 -13.27 10.53 -17.58
C PRO A 252 -12.74 10.25 -18.99
N GLY A 253 -11.45 10.49 -19.24
CA GLY A 253 -10.82 10.20 -20.53
C GLY A 253 -10.90 8.71 -20.89
N ILE A 254 -10.62 7.82 -19.93
CA ILE A 254 -10.70 6.36 -20.12
C ILE A 254 -12.15 5.92 -20.39
N VAL A 255 -13.12 6.43 -19.64
CA VAL A 255 -14.54 6.11 -19.87
C VAL A 255 -14.98 6.60 -21.23
N GLY A 256 -14.62 7.83 -21.61
CA GLY A 256 -14.89 8.38 -22.94
C GLY A 256 -14.37 7.47 -24.04
N LEU A 257 -13.12 7.02 -23.92
CA LEU A 257 -12.52 6.08 -24.87
C LEU A 257 -13.31 4.76 -24.96
N VAL A 258 -13.68 4.16 -23.81
CA VAL A 258 -14.47 2.92 -23.80
C VAL A 258 -15.81 3.11 -24.51
N LEU A 259 -16.48 4.24 -24.31
CA LEU A 259 -17.73 4.58 -24.98
C LEU A 259 -17.55 4.77 -26.49
N ASP A 260 -16.48 5.45 -26.91
CA ASP A 260 -16.15 5.63 -28.31
C ASP A 260 -15.89 4.27 -29.00
N ILE A 261 -15.24 3.33 -28.31
CA ILE A 261 -15.08 1.94 -28.80
C ILE A 261 -16.44 1.28 -29.00
N PHE A 262 -17.34 1.34 -28.02
CA PHE A 262 -18.68 0.74 -28.17
C PHE A 262 -19.41 1.28 -29.40
N GLN A 263 -19.41 2.61 -29.56
CA GLN A 263 -20.05 3.27 -30.70
C GLN A 263 -19.43 2.87 -32.04
N GLU A 264 -18.10 2.87 -32.13
CA GLU A 264 -17.37 2.55 -33.37
C GLU A 264 -17.62 1.10 -33.82
N PHE A 265 -17.75 0.16 -32.89
CA PHE A 265 -18.10 -1.24 -33.18
C PHE A 265 -19.62 -1.52 -33.24
N GLY A 266 -20.44 -0.46 -33.25
CA GLY A 266 -21.89 -0.55 -33.50
C GLY A 266 -22.73 -1.09 -32.33
N GLY A 267 -22.19 -1.02 -31.11
CA GLY A 267 -22.91 -1.35 -29.88
C GLY A 267 -23.26 -0.10 -29.08
N ASP A 268 -24.42 -0.11 -28.44
CA ASP A 268 -24.70 0.82 -27.33
C ASP A 268 -24.32 0.11 -26.02
N PRO A 269 -23.75 0.82 -25.03
CA PRO A 269 -23.62 0.26 -23.69
C PRO A 269 -25.02 -0.15 -23.17
N PRO A 270 -25.13 -1.26 -22.42
CA PRO A 270 -26.42 -1.67 -21.83
C PRO A 270 -26.97 -0.55 -20.93
N ALA A 271 -28.29 -0.39 -20.87
CA ALA A 271 -28.92 0.68 -20.08
C ALA A 271 -28.55 0.60 -18.58
N GLU A 272 -28.23 -0.60 -18.10
CA GLU A 272 -27.74 -0.88 -16.76
C GLU A 272 -26.35 -0.27 -16.49
N ALA A 273 -25.56 0.02 -17.54
CA ALA A 273 -24.24 0.65 -17.44
C ALA A 273 -24.29 2.19 -17.38
N ASP A 274 -25.40 2.84 -17.75
CA ASP A 274 -25.50 4.31 -17.76
C ASP A 274 -25.22 4.91 -16.37
N TYR A 275 -25.74 4.27 -15.32
CA TYR A 275 -25.49 4.68 -13.94
C TYR A 275 -23.99 4.54 -13.57
N PHE A 276 -23.36 3.45 -13.99
CA PHE A 276 -21.94 3.20 -13.73
C PHE A 276 -21.04 4.17 -14.49
N ILE A 277 -21.36 4.44 -15.75
CA ILE A 277 -20.66 5.41 -16.60
C ILE A 277 -20.74 6.81 -15.96
N ASP A 278 -21.91 7.23 -15.49
CA ASP A 278 -22.11 8.52 -14.82
C ASP A 278 -21.36 8.59 -13.47
N GLU A 279 -21.46 7.57 -12.62
CA GLU A 279 -20.72 7.50 -11.35
C GLU A 279 -19.20 7.50 -11.55
N ILE A 280 -18.68 6.68 -12.47
CA ILE A 280 -17.24 6.61 -12.72
C ILE A 280 -16.71 7.88 -13.39
N SER A 281 -17.46 8.47 -14.32
CA SER A 281 -17.07 9.74 -14.95
C SER A 281 -16.99 10.90 -13.95
N ARG A 282 -17.72 10.81 -12.82
CA ARG A 282 -17.64 11.80 -11.72
C ARG A 282 -16.41 11.63 -10.83
N LEU A 283 -15.67 10.53 -10.95
CA LEU A 283 -14.43 10.30 -10.19
C LEU A 283 -13.28 11.24 -10.60
N GLY A 284 -13.39 11.91 -11.75
CA GLY A 284 -12.34 12.78 -12.27
C GLY A 284 -10.98 12.08 -12.38
N ALA A 285 -9.88 12.85 -12.32
CA ALA A 285 -8.54 12.28 -12.36
C ALA A 285 -8.03 11.84 -10.97
N ILE A 286 -7.55 10.60 -10.86
CA ILE A 286 -6.86 10.11 -9.67
C ILE A 286 -5.40 10.57 -9.75
N ASN A 287 -4.93 11.21 -8.69
CA ASN A 287 -3.56 11.68 -8.60
C ASN A 287 -2.89 11.11 -7.35
N TYR A 288 -1.63 10.74 -7.48
CA TYR A 288 -0.72 10.52 -6.37
C TYR A 288 0.59 11.24 -6.66
N ALA A 289 1.19 11.84 -5.65
CA ALA A 289 2.48 12.49 -5.79
C ALA A 289 3.30 12.28 -4.54
N SER A 290 4.61 12.21 -4.71
CA SER A 290 5.56 12.38 -3.63
C SER A 290 6.61 13.41 -3.99
N GLY A 291 7.27 13.93 -2.98
CA GLY A 291 8.16 15.05 -3.12
C GLY A 291 8.86 15.42 -1.84
N TYR A 292 9.55 16.55 -1.87
CA TYR A 292 10.18 17.12 -0.69
C TYR A 292 10.08 18.64 -0.67
N MET A 293 10.25 19.20 0.53
CA MET A 293 10.25 20.63 0.77
C MET A 293 11.37 21.04 1.71
N GLY A 294 11.91 22.24 1.48
CA GLY A 294 12.89 22.89 2.34
C GLY A 294 14.32 22.75 1.81
N ASP A 295 15.13 23.77 2.01
CA ASP A 295 16.50 23.80 1.48
C ASP A 295 17.55 23.27 2.47
N GLU A 296 17.33 23.48 3.77
CA GLU A 296 18.26 23.08 4.83
C GLU A 296 17.66 22.01 5.74
N ASN A 297 16.36 22.09 6.05
CA ASN A 297 15.62 21.10 6.83
C ASN A 297 14.58 20.45 5.92
N VAL A 298 15.02 19.45 5.16
CA VAL A 298 14.17 18.77 4.19
C VAL A 298 13.12 17.92 4.92
N VAL A 299 11.86 18.05 4.51
CA VAL A 299 10.74 17.17 4.88
C VAL A 299 10.21 16.52 3.61
N PHE A 300 10.03 15.20 3.63
CA PHE A 300 9.42 14.48 2.53
C PHE A 300 7.90 14.47 2.68
N THR A 301 7.22 14.59 1.55
CA THR A 301 5.76 14.66 1.47
C THR A 301 5.26 13.64 0.47
N ALA A 302 4.17 12.96 0.77
CA ALA A 302 3.46 12.13 -0.20
C ALA A 302 1.96 12.35 -0.04
N GLY A 303 1.19 12.16 -1.09
CA GLY A 303 -0.24 12.36 -1.02
C GLY A 303 -0.99 11.78 -2.18
N SER A 304 -2.30 11.64 -1.99
CA SER A 304 -3.23 11.28 -3.03
C SER A 304 -4.38 12.28 -3.08
N SER A 305 -4.90 12.52 -4.28
CA SER A 305 -6.07 13.32 -4.51
C SER A 305 -7.02 12.52 -5.40
N LEU A 306 -8.23 12.31 -4.89
CA LEU A 306 -9.30 11.63 -5.58
C LEU A 306 -10.50 12.58 -5.68
N PRO A 307 -10.86 13.05 -6.88
CA PRO A 307 -12.09 13.79 -7.10
C PRO A 307 -13.26 12.86 -6.81
N TYR A 308 -13.82 12.96 -5.62
CA TYR A 308 -14.93 12.12 -5.23
C TYR A 308 -16.00 12.97 -4.57
N SER A 309 -17.00 13.35 -5.36
CA SER A 309 -18.21 14.00 -4.85
C SER A 309 -19.29 12.93 -4.69
N GLY A 310 -19.47 12.39 -3.49
CA GLY A 310 -20.62 11.50 -3.25
C GLY A 310 -20.51 10.53 -2.06
N LEU A 311 -19.31 10.28 -1.53
CA LEU A 311 -19.14 9.33 -0.43
C LEU A 311 -19.44 10.11 0.84
N GLN A 312 -20.52 9.73 1.51
CA GLN A 312 -20.77 10.14 2.90
C GLN A 312 -19.71 9.55 3.86
N GLY A 313 -18.68 8.86 3.36
CA GLY A 313 -17.75 8.09 4.18
C GLY A 313 -16.72 8.86 5.00
N GLY A 314 -16.47 10.14 4.69
CA GLY A 314 -15.69 11.01 5.57
C GLY A 314 -16.59 11.61 6.65
N GLY A 315 -16.27 11.36 7.92
CA GLY A 315 -16.99 11.97 9.04
C GLY A 315 -16.66 13.45 9.20
N SER A 316 -17.17 14.05 10.28
CA SER A 316 -16.83 15.44 10.61
C SER A 316 -15.33 15.63 10.84
N THR A 317 -14.87 16.86 10.67
CA THR A 317 -13.48 17.23 10.97
C THR A 317 -13.14 16.89 12.43
N LEU A 318 -11.98 16.28 12.69
CA LEU A 318 -11.56 15.93 14.05
C LEU A 318 -11.48 17.16 14.94
N THR A 319 -12.02 17.01 16.15
CA THR A 319 -11.97 18.01 17.21
C THR A 319 -11.01 17.58 18.32
N GLN A 320 -10.60 18.53 19.16
CA GLN A 320 -9.79 18.22 20.35
C GLN A 320 -10.49 17.27 21.33
N LYS A 321 -11.83 17.26 21.33
CA LYS A 321 -12.61 16.33 22.15
C LYS A 321 -12.44 14.89 21.67
N ASP A 322 -12.33 14.67 20.36
CA ASP A 322 -12.21 13.33 19.79
C ASP A 322 -10.83 12.70 20.09
N LEU A 323 -9.86 13.53 20.45
CA LEU A 323 -8.50 13.15 20.82
C LEU A 323 -8.25 13.19 22.34
N SER A 324 -9.27 13.46 23.14
CA SER A 324 -9.10 13.76 24.58
C SER A 324 -8.54 12.60 25.39
N PHE A 325 -8.67 11.36 24.90
CA PHE A 325 -8.12 10.17 25.54
C PHE A 325 -6.63 9.95 25.24
N ALA A 326 -6.11 10.49 24.14
CA ALA A 326 -4.72 10.31 23.77
C ALA A 326 -3.78 11.04 24.75
N PRO A 327 -2.62 10.46 25.09
CA PRO A 327 -1.58 11.17 25.85
C PRO A 327 -1.02 12.32 25.03
N THR A 328 -0.40 13.31 25.67
CA THR A 328 0.23 14.47 25.00
C THR A 328 1.28 14.06 23.97
N SER A 329 2.05 13.01 24.26
CA SER A 329 3.14 12.49 23.42
C SER A 329 3.02 10.98 23.24
N PRO A 330 2.15 10.51 22.31
CA PRO A 330 2.04 9.09 21.99
C PRO A 330 3.14 8.64 21.02
N ILE A 331 3.64 7.40 21.15
CA ILE A 331 4.53 6.80 20.12
C ILE A 331 3.78 6.63 18.80
N PHE A 332 2.51 6.24 18.87
CA PHE A 332 1.64 6.16 17.71
C PHE A 332 0.25 6.64 18.09
N LEU A 333 -0.41 7.30 17.14
CA LEU A 333 -1.80 7.71 17.25
C LEU A 333 -2.46 7.64 15.88
N TRP A 334 -3.70 7.18 15.82
CA TRP A 334 -4.53 7.26 14.64
C TRP A 334 -5.97 7.54 15.07
N GLY A 335 -6.49 8.70 14.66
CA GLY A 335 -7.87 9.11 14.88
C GLY A 335 -8.60 9.25 13.54
N ILE A 336 -9.85 8.81 13.47
CA ILE A 336 -10.71 8.96 12.31
C ILE A 336 -12.16 9.24 12.75
N SER A 337 -12.80 10.18 12.05
CA SER A 337 -14.24 10.38 12.05
C SER A 337 -14.85 9.82 10.77
N TYR A 338 -15.99 9.14 10.87
CA TYR A 338 -16.67 8.51 9.75
C TYR A 338 -18.19 8.46 9.99
N ASP A 339 -19.00 8.47 8.92
CA ASP A 339 -20.46 8.30 9.01
C ASP A 339 -20.83 6.84 8.68
N ALA A 340 -20.79 5.96 9.68
CA ALA A 340 -21.08 4.54 9.49
C ALA A 340 -22.49 4.29 8.88
N PRO A 341 -23.57 4.94 9.38
CA PRO A 341 -24.89 4.84 8.76
C PRO A 341 -24.91 5.31 7.30
N GLY A 342 -24.28 6.45 6.99
CA GLY A 342 -24.19 6.96 5.63
C GLY A 342 -23.45 6.01 4.68
N ILE A 343 -22.30 5.47 5.12
CA ILE A 343 -21.54 4.45 4.38
C ILE A 343 -22.41 3.22 4.11
N TYR A 344 -23.14 2.75 5.11
CA TYR A 344 -23.99 1.58 4.97
C TYR A 344 -25.14 1.81 3.99
N GLN A 345 -25.82 2.94 4.09
CA GLN A 345 -26.89 3.32 3.17
C GLN A 345 -26.38 3.42 1.74
N GLN A 346 -25.19 4.00 1.54
CA GLN A 346 -24.59 4.10 0.22
C GLN A 346 -24.20 2.72 -0.35
N LEU A 347 -23.60 1.84 0.45
CA LEU A 347 -23.30 0.47 0.04
C LEU A 347 -24.59 -0.28 -0.32
N GLN A 348 -25.66 -0.07 0.45
CA GLN A 348 -26.96 -0.65 0.16
C GLN A 348 -27.52 -0.12 -1.17
N SER A 349 -27.63 1.19 -1.34
CA SER A 349 -28.14 1.78 -2.60
C SER A 349 -27.32 1.37 -3.82
N THR A 350 -26.00 1.23 -3.64
CA THR A 350 -25.10 0.73 -4.70
C THR A 350 -25.43 -0.71 -5.05
N LEU A 351 -25.53 -1.61 -4.07
CA LEU A 351 -25.90 -3.01 -4.30
C LEU A 351 -27.30 -3.15 -4.91
N GLU A 352 -28.26 -2.34 -4.47
CA GLU A 352 -29.62 -2.29 -4.99
C GLU A 352 -29.67 -1.85 -6.46
N ALA A 353 -28.80 -0.94 -6.88
CA ALA A 353 -28.68 -0.53 -8.27
C ALA A 353 -28.13 -1.63 -9.19
N PHE A 354 -27.34 -2.57 -8.66
CA PHE A 354 -26.76 -3.68 -9.43
C PHE A 354 -27.66 -4.91 -9.54
N LEU A 355 -28.62 -5.08 -8.63
CA LEU A 355 -29.49 -6.25 -8.62
C LEU A 355 -30.75 -5.99 -9.46
N PRO A 356 -31.15 -6.96 -10.32
CA PRO A 356 -32.47 -6.96 -10.91
C PRO A 356 -33.57 -6.85 -9.84
N GLU A 357 -34.68 -6.16 -10.15
CA GLU A 357 -35.79 -5.97 -9.18
C GLU A 357 -36.29 -7.28 -8.57
N ASP A 358 -36.25 -8.39 -9.31
CA ASP A 358 -36.67 -9.72 -8.87
C ASP A 358 -35.67 -10.42 -7.93
N GLN A 359 -34.48 -9.85 -7.71
CA GLN A 359 -33.45 -10.33 -6.78
C GLN A 359 -33.32 -9.46 -5.52
N MET A 360 -33.96 -8.31 -5.48
CA MET A 360 -33.93 -7.37 -4.34
C MET A 360 -34.34 -8.01 -2.99
N TRP A 361 -35.23 -9.01 -3.03
CA TRP A 361 -35.64 -9.75 -1.83
C TRP A 361 -34.47 -10.47 -1.13
N GLN A 362 -33.39 -10.79 -1.84
CA GLN A 362 -32.21 -11.47 -1.27
C GLN A 362 -31.46 -10.56 -0.30
N ILE A 363 -31.31 -9.26 -0.62
CA ILE A 363 -30.71 -8.27 0.27
C ILE A 363 -31.54 -8.18 1.56
N GLU A 364 -32.86 -8.02 1.43
CA GLU A 364 -33.75 -7.93 2.60
C GLU A 364 -33.69 -9.19 3.48
N GLN A 365 -33.66 -10.39 2.87
CA GLN A 365 -33.58 -11.63 3.63
C GLN A 365 -32.21 -11.79 4.30
N GLY A 366 -31.11 -11.41 3.62
CA GLY A 366 -29.77 -11.41 4.18
C GLY A 366 -29.69 -10.48 5.41
N GLN A 367 -30.23 -9.27 5.32
CA GLN A 367 -30.30 -8.33 6.43
C GLN A 367 -31.12 -8.88 7.61
N LYS A 368 -32.30 -9.44 7.34
CA LYS A 368 -33.15 -10.06 8.37
C LYS A 368 -32.47 -11.26 9.04
N ALA A 369 -31.80 -12.11 8.26
CA ALA A 369 -31.10 -13.29 8.78
C ALA A 369 -29.90 -12.91 9.65
N LEU A 370 -29.07 -11.97 9.20
CA LEU A 370 -27.96 -11.41 9.99
C LEU A 370 -28.47 -10.73 11.26
N GLY A 371 -29.52 -9.92 11.16
CA GLY A 371 -30.12 -9.27 12.32
C GLY A 371 -30.69 -10.28 13.33
N ALA A 372 -31.30 -11.37 12.86
CA ALA A 372 -31.76 -12.46 13.71
C ALA A 372 -30.61 -13.22 14.40
N LEU A 373 -29.50 -13.45 13.68
CA LEU A 373 -28.30 -14.10 14.22
C LEU A 373 -27.65 -13.25 15.32
N LEU A 374 -27.54 -11.94 15.09
CA LEU A 374 -26.93 -11.00 16.03
C LEU A 374 -27.89 -10.61 17.16
N GLY A 375 -29.19 -10.81 16.97
CA GLY A 375 -30.25 -10.44 17.92
C GLY A 375 -30.54 -8.94 17.93
N ILE A 376 -30.16 -8.22 16.88
CA ILE A 376 -30.30 -6.77 16.72
C ILE A 376 -30.40 -6.41 15.23
N PRO A 377 -31.20 -5.41 14.82
CA PRO A 377 -31.13 -4.87 13.47
C PRO A 377 -29.72 -4.40 13.08
N ILE A 378 -29.35 -4.55 11.81
CA ILE A 378 -28.02 -4.15 11.31
C ILE A 378 -27.82 -2.63 11.46
N ASP A 379 -28.85 -1.82 11.17
CA ASP A 379 -28.76 -0.36 11.31
C ASP A 379 -28.43 0.06 12.74
N ASP A 380 -29.06 -0.58 13.72
CA ASP A 380 -28.80 -0.32 15.15
C ASP A 380 -27.38 -0.76 15.55
N LEU A 381 -26.87 -1.85 14.97
CA LEU A 381 -25.50 -2.29 15.18
C LEU A 381 -24.50 -1.29 14.61
N ILE A 382 -24.74 -0.80 13.40
CA ILE A 382 -23.88 0.17 12.72
C ILE A 382 -23.85 1.49 13.48
N ALA A 383 -25.00 1.98 13.93
CA ALA A 383 -25.08 3.15 14.81
C ALA A 383 -24.38 2.92 16.16
N ALA A 384 -24.40 1.69 16.69
CA ALA A 384 -23.77 1.38 17.98
C ALA A 384 -22.24 1.43 17.95
N PHE A 385 -21.61 1.21 16.79
CA PHE A 385 -20.16 1.34 16.62
C PHE A 385 -19.68 2.79 16.64
N GLY A 386 -20.59 3.77 16.62
CA GLY A 386 -20.22 5.18 16.69
C GLY A 386 -19.61 5.72 15.40
N ASP A 387 -19.10 6.93 15.50
CA ASP A 387 -18.65 7.78 14.38
C ASP A 387 -17.19 8.24 14.54
N HIS A 388 -16.53 7.88 15.64
CA HIS A 388 -15.11 8.20 15.86
C HIS A 388 -14.34 7.00 16.42
N PHE A 389 -13.22 6.69 15.77
CA PHE A 389 -12.20 5.78 16.29
C PHE A 389 -10.94 6.55 16.63
N LEU A 390 -10.36 6.25 17.78
CA LEU A 390 -9.03 6.72 18.17
C LEU A 390 -8.23 5.51 18.65
N ILE A 391 -7.08 5.28 18.04
CA ILE A 391 -6.13 4.23 18.43
C ILE A 391 -4.82 4.91 18.82
N PHE A 392 -4.26 4.58 19.99
CA PHE A 392 -2.99 5.16 20.43
C PHE A 392 -2.20 4.22 21.33
N GLU A 393 -0.92 4.54 21.50
CA GLU A 393 -0.04 3.93 22.51
C GLU A 393 -0.22 4.61 23.87
N GLU A 394 -0.57 3.86 24.91
CA GLU A 394 -0.63 4.39 26.27
C GLU A 394 0.76 4.46 26.88
N SER A 395 1.35 5.66 26.88
CA SER A 395 2.72 5.90 27.33
C SER A 395 3.00 5.50 28.78
N SER A 396 1.99 5.52 29.65
CA SER A 396 2.12 5.07 31.05
C SER A 396 2.14 3.55 31.22
N ALA A 397 1.71 2.80 30.22
CA ALA A 397 1.59 1.34 30.26
C ALA A 397 2.70 0.61 29.46
N ARG A 398 3.76 1.33 29.08
CA ARG A 398 4.89 0.80 28.30
C ARG A 398 5.52 -0.43 28.96
N GLY A 399 5.69 -1.48 28.18
CA GLY A 399 6.29 -2.76 28.60
C GLY A 399 6.83 -3.56 27.41
N ILE A 400 6.95 -4.89 27.56
CA ILE A 400 7.38 -5.80 26.47
C ILE A 400 6.32 -5.91 25.36
N ILE A 401 5.07 -5.52 25.63
CA ILE A 401 3.93 -5.60 24.71
C ILE A 401 3.47 -4.17 24.40
N PRO A 402 3.10 -3.84 23.14
CA PRO A 402 2.51 -2.55 22.82
C PRO A 402 1.29 -2.27 23.68
N ALA A 403 1.24 -1.09 24.32
CA ALA A 403 0.12 -0.67 25.14
C ALA A 403 -0.98 -0.01 24.30
N ALA A 404 -1.43 -0.70 23.24
CA ALA A 404 -2.44 -0.18 22.33
C ALA A 404 -3.81 -0.05 23.01
N VAL A 405 -4.39 1.15 22.90
CA VAL A 405 -5.74 1.49 23.33
C VAL A 405 -6.55 1.89 22.10
N ILE A 406 -7.80 1.42 22.04
CA ILE A 406 -8.80 1.80 21.05
C ILE A 406 -9.96 2.46 21.79
N VAL A 407 -10.34 3.66 21.40
CA VAL A 407 -11.49 4.40 21.89
C VAL A 407 -12.49 4.54 20.75
N ILE A 408 -13.74 4.20 21.05
CA ILE A 408 -14.86 4.28 20.13
C ILE A 408 -15.88 5.24 20.73
N SER A 409 -16.16 6.34 20.02
CA SER A 409 -17.01 7.44 20.50
C SER A 409 -18.24 7.65 19.60
N GLY A 410 -19.26 8.32 20.15
CA GLY A 410 -20.52 8.64 19.45
C GLY A 410 -21.46 7.46 19.21
N GLY A 411 -21.10 6.26 19.66
CA GLY A 411 -21.91 5.05 19.58
C GLY A 411 -22.69 4.73 20.84
N ASN A 412 -23.01 3.44 21.01
CA ASN A 412 -23.71 2.90 22.18
C ASN A 412 -22.87 1.80 22.84
N PRO A 413 -21.92 2.15 23.74
CA PRO A 413 -21.03 1.18 24.36
C PRO A 413 -21.79 0.11 25.16
N GLN A 414 -22.92 0.46 25.80
CA GLN A 414 -23.72 -0.52 26.55
C GLN A 414 -24.34 -1.58 25.64
N LEU A 415 -24.76 -1.20 24.43
CA LEU A 415 -25.27 -2.13 23.44
C LEU A 415 -24.18 -3.06 22.93
N ILE A 416 -23.00 -2.54 22.60
CA ILE A 416 -21.85 -3.36 22.18
C ILE A 416 -21.44 -4.34 23.29
N GLU A 417 -21.36 -3.88 24.54
CA GLU A 417 -21.06 -4.76 25.69
C GLU A 417 -22.10 -5.89 25.84
N LYS A 418 -23.38 -5.56 25.67
CA LYS A 418 -24.47 -6.55 25.71
C LYS A 418 -24.36 -7.56 24.58
N LEU A 419 -24.00 -7.13 23.36
CA LEU A 419 -23.81 -8.01 22.21
C LEU A 419 -22.62 -8.94 22.42
N VAL A 420 -21.47 -8.43 22.88
CA VAL A 420 -20.31 -9.25 23.24
C VAL A 420 -20.68 -10.28 24.31
N PHE A 421 -21.49 -9.88 25.30
CA PHE A 421 -21.99 -10.81 26.33
C PHE A 421 -22.87 -11.92 25.73
N GLN A 422 -23.81 -11.57 24.85
CA GLN A 422 -24.74 -12.51 24.21
C GLN A 422 -23.99 -13.48 23.29
N GLN A 423 -22.99 -13.01 22.56
CA GLN A 423 -22.21 -13.79 21.60
C GLN A 423 -21.02 -14.53 22.25
N PHE A 424 -20.75 -14.31 23.53
CA PHE A 424 -19.65 -14.97 24.25
C PHE A 424 -19.66 -16.51 24.16
N PRO A 425 -20.81 -17.22 24.29
CA PRO A 425 -20.84 -18.68 24.13
C PRO A 425 -20.36 -19.13 22.75
N LEU A 426 -20.74 -18.40 21.69
CA LEU A 426 -20.32 -18.67 20.31
C LEU A 426 -18.82 -18.45 20.15
N LEU A 427 -18.29 -17.31 20.63
CA LEU A 427 -16.86 -17.02 20.65
C LEU A 427 -16.08 -18.11 21.41
N GLN A 428 -16.61 -18.59 22.53
CA GLN A 428 -15.99 -19.65 23.32
C GLN A 428 -15.95 -20.98 22.56
N VAL A 429 -16.98 -21.33 21.78
CA VAL A 429 -16.99 -22.53 20.94
C VAL A 429 -15.95 -22.42 19.82
N MET A 430 -15.91 -21.30 19.10
CA MET A 430 -14.95 -21.08 18.01
C MET A 430 -13.49 -21.12 18.48
N LEU A 431 -13.18 -20.49 19.62
CA LEU A 431 -11.82 -20.49 20.16
C LEU A 431 -11.42 -21.83 20.77
N ARG A 432 -12.38 -22.58 21.32
CA ARG A 432 -12.13 -23.94 21.81
C ARG A 432 -11.77 -24.91 20.68
N SER A 433 -12.35 -24.77 19.48
CA SER A 433 -11.91 -25.57 18.32
C SER A 433 -10.45 -25.30 17.94
N SER A 434 -9.91 -24.13 18.29
CA SER A 434 -8.48 -23.79 18.14
C SER A 434 -7.64 -24.11 19.39
N GLY A 435 -8.19 -24.84 20.37
CA GLY A 435 -7.48 -25.22 21.61
C GLY A 435 -7.31 -24.08 22.62
N ILE A 436 -8.01 -22.97 22.46
CA ILE A 436 -7.95 -21.81 23.35
C ILE A 436 -9.23 -21.76 24.19
N ALA A 437 -9.12 -22.02 25.49
CA ALA A 437 -10.23 -21.75 26.40
C ALA A 437 -10.15 -20.31 26.91
N ILE A 438 -11.27 -19.59 26.80
CA ILE A 438 -11.43 -18.25 27.33
C ILE A 438 -12.40 -18.25 28.52
N ALA A 439 -12.10 -17.39 29.49
CA ALA A 439 -12.94 -17.12 30.65
C ALA A 439 -13.11 -15.61 30.79
N ARG A 440 -14.35 -15.15 30.92
CA ARG A 440 -14.63 -13.75 31.22
C ARG A 440 -14.30 -13.45 32.68
N ARG A 441 -13.73 -12.27 32.91
CA ARG A 441 -13.37 -11.73 34.21
C ARG A 441 -13.72 -10.24 34.29
N VAL A 442 -13.76 -9.73 35.51
CA VAL A 442 -13.99 -8.31 35.81
C VAL A 442 -12.92 -7.88 36.82
N HIS A 443 -12.33 -6.72 36.58
CA HIS A 443 -11.41 -6.02 37.46
C HIS A 443 -12.05 -4.69 37.84
N GLU A 444 -12.22 -4.43 39.14
CA GLU A 444 -12.80 -3.19 39.65
C GLU A 444 -11.68 -2.22 40.06
N ILE A 445 -11.77 -0.98 39.61
CA ILE A 445 -10.87 0.12 40.02
C ILE A 445 -11.69 1.33 40.49
N GLU A 446 -11.06 2.24 41.22
CA GLU A 446 -11.61 3.57 41.51
C GLU A 446 -11.18 4.54 40.39
N PHE A 447 -12.13 5.28 39.82
CA PHE A 447 -11.90 6.27 38.76
C PHE A 447 -12.88 7.44 38.92
N LYS A 448 -12.36 8.67 38.99
CA LYS A 448 -13.10 9.91 39.26
C LYS A 448 -13.97 9.84 40.52
N GLY A 449 -13.52 9.09 41.53
CA GLY A 449 -14.26 8.86 42.78
C GLY A 449 -15.43 7.86 42.66
N GLU A 450 -15.57 7.19 41.52
CA GLU A 450 -16.57 6.15 41.26
C GLU A 450 -15.91 4.79 41.01
N LYS A 451 -16.69 3.70 41.15
CA LYS A 451 -16.21 2.36 40.80
C LYS A 451 -16.34 2.11 39.30
N LEU A 452 -15.22 1.90 38.62
CA LEU A 452 -15.18 1.50 37.21
C LEU A 452 -14.92 0.00 37.09
N SER A 453 -15.69 -0.69 36.24
CA SER A 453 -15.53 -2.12 35.95
C SER A 453 -14.85 -2.34 34.60
N ILE A 454 -13.61 -2.82 34.63
CA ILE A 454 -12.87 -3.29 33.46
C ILE A 454 -13.21 -4.77 33.23
N LYS A 455 -13.86 -5.07 32.10
CA LYS A 455 -14.18 -6.45 31.70
C LYS A 455 -13.05 -6.98 30.84
N TYR A 456 -12.68 -8.25 30.97
CA TYR A 456 -11.61 -8.83 30.15
C TYR A 456 -11.78 -10.32 29.90
N LEU A 457 -11.11 -10.80 28.84
CA LEU A 457 -11.04 -12.23 28.49
C LEU A 457 -9.70 -12.81 28.92
N GLN A 458 -9.74 -13.72 29.88
CA GLN A 458 -8.59 -14.49 30.33
C GLN A 458 -8.49 -15.79 29.56
N THR A 459 -7.37 -16.04 28.89
CA THR A 459 -7.11 -17.32 28.20
C THR A 459 -6.53 -18.35 29.17
N SER A 460 -6.79 -19.63 28.95
CA SER A 460 -6.30 -20.74 29.80
C SER A 460 -4.83 -21.08 29.63
N LYS A 461 -4.13 -20.56 28.61
CA LYS A 461 -2.69 -20.78 28.43
C LYS A 461 -1.91 -19.92 29.42
N ALA A 462 -1.18 -20.57 30.33
CA ALA A 462 -0.18 -19.90 31.15
C ALA A 462 0.82 -19.17 30.24
N GLY A 463 1.03 -17.87 30.48
CA GLY A 463 1.93 -17.04 29.66
C GLY A 463 1.31 -16.38 28.42
N SER A 464 -0.02 -16.40 28.26
CA SER A 464 -0.65 -15.56 27.23
C SER A 464 -0.36 -14.08 27.51
N ARG A 465 0.27 -13.42 26.54
CA ARG A 465 0.65 -12.00 26.60
C ARG A 465 -0.52 -11.05 26.31
N VAL A 466 -1.66 -11.57 25.87
CA VAL A 466 -2.82 -10.77 25.48
C VAL A 466 -4.04 -11.25 26.26
N SER A 467 -4.75 -10.29 26.85
CA SER A 467 -6.01 -10.49 27.58
C SER A 467 -6.93 -9.31 27.24
N PRO A 468 -7.65 -9.38 26.10
CA PRO A 468 -8.43 -8.26 25.60
C PRO A 468 -9.39 -7.76 26.67
N ALA A 469 -9.35 -6.47 26.94
CA ALA A 469 -10.07 -5.81 28.01
C ALA A 469 -10.85 -4.62 27.46
N TRP A 470 -11.98 -4.31 28.08
CA TRP A 470 -12.79 -3.15 27.72
C TRP A 470 -13.51 -2.55 28.93
N ALA A 471 -13.81 -1.26 28.84
CA ALA A 471 -14.59 -0.51 29.80
C ALA A 471 -15.42 0.57 29.08
N ASN A 472 -16.49 1.03 29.75
CA ASN A 472 -17.25 2.19 29.32
C ASN A 472 -16.80 3.38 30.14
N ILE A 473 -16.20 4.38 29.49
CA ILE A 473 -15.61 5.55 30.15
C ILE A 473 -16.20 6.81 29.49
N ASP A 474 -16.91 7.61 30.27
CA ASP A 474 -17.56 8.85 29.82
C ASP A 474 -18.46 8.66 28.58
N GLY A 475 -19.10 7.49 28.45
CA GLY A 475 -19.97 7.17 27.31
C GLY A 475 -19.24 6.62 26.08
N ASN A 476 -17.94 6.35 26.17
CA ASN A 476 -17.13 5.78 25.09
C ASN A 476 -16.77 4.32 25.41
N LEU A 477 -16.71 3.48 24.38
CA LEU A 477 -16.17 2.12 24.54
C LEU A 477 -14.65 2.20 24.41
N VAL A 478 -13.95 1.87 25.48
CA VAL A 478 -12.48 1.84 25.50
C VAL A 478 -12.01 0.40 25.59
N VAL A 479 -11.13 0.00 24.68
CA VAL A 479 -10.62 -1.36 24.52
C VAL A 479 -9.09 -1.35 24.58
N ALA A 480 -8.48 -2.35 25.20
CA ALA A 480 -7.03 -2.55 25.17
C ALA A 480 -6.66 -4.03 25.11
N LEU A 481 -5.40 -4.31 24.80
CA LEU A 481 -4.86 -5.68 24.75
C LEU A 481 -4.71 -6.34 26.12
N HIS A 482 -4.74 -5.57 27.21
CA HIS A 482 -4.61 -6.07 28.58
C HIS A 482 -5.34 -5.15 29.58
N PRO A 483 -6.00 -5.67 30.65
CA PRO A 483 -6.74 -4.84 31.60
C PRO A 483 -5.87 -3.83 32.35
N THR A 484 -4.60 -4.14 32.59
CA THR A 484 -3.67 -3.19 33.25
C THR A 484 -3.38 -1.96 32.39
N VAL A 485 -3.49 -2.05 31.06
CA VAL A 485 -3.32 -0.88 30.17
C VAL A 485 -4.45 0.12 30.42
N LEU A 486 -5.69 -0.37 30.55
CA LEU A 486 -6.85 0.49 30.86
C LEU A 486 -6.75 1.09 32.27
N GLU A 487 -6.23 0.33 33.24
CA GLU A 487 -5.98 0.84 34.60
C GLU A 487 -4.95 1.97 34.60
N GLN A 488 -3.82 1.80 33.90
CA GLN A 488 -2.80 2.85 33.76
C GLN A 488 -3.33 4.08 33.01
N MET A 489 -4.09 3.88 31.92
CA MET A 489 -4.77 4.98 31.22
C MET A 489 -5.70 5.75 32.17
N CYS A 490 -6.50 5.06 32.99
CA CYS A 490 -7.37 5.70 33.97
C CYS A 490 -6.58 6.55 34.98
N HIS A 491 -5.46 6.03 35.50
CA HIS A 491 -4.57 6.80 36.38
C HIS A 491 -3.99 8.05 35.71
N ARG A 492 -3.58 7.95 34.44
CA ARG A 492 -3.11 9.12 33.67
C ARG A 492 -4.21 10.18 33.53
N LEU A 493 -5.43 9.77 33.19
CA LEU A 493 -6.57 10.67 33.03
C LEU A 493 -6.97 11.39 34.34
N GLU A 494 -6.58 10.87 35.51
CA GLU A 494 -6.79 11.52 36.82
C GLU A 494 -5.62 12.42 37.26
N GLY A 495 -4.41 12.17 36.75
CA GLY A 495 -3.17 12.86 37.15
C GLY A 495 -3.02 14.28 36.58
N ASP A 496 -1.85 14.90 36.80
CA ASP A 496 -1.53 16.26 36.32
C ASP A 496 -1.30 16.34 34.79
N ASP A 497 -1.13 15.18 34.12
CA ASP A 497 -0.97 15.03 32.65
C ASP A 497 -2.32 15.01 31.90
N GLN A 498 -3.24 15.91 32.27
CA GLN A 498 -4.58 16.00 31.64
C GLN A 498 -4.56 16.61 30.24
N GLN A 499 -3.41 17.08 29.76
CA GLN A 499 -3.32 17.62 28.41
C GLN A 499 -3.47 16.47 27.41
N SER A 500 -4.41 16.63 26.48
CA SER A 500 -4.59 15.69 25.39
C SER A 500 -3.65 16.03 24.24
N PHE A 501 -3.40 15.03 23.40
CA PHE A 501 -2.72 15.24 22.12
C PHE A 501 -3.36 16.39 21.33
N GLN A 502 -2.54 17.25 20.75
CA GLN A 502 -2.98 18.29 19.82
C GLN A 502 -2.42 18.00 18.44
N ILE A 503 -3.28 17.98 17.42
CA ILE A 503 -2.85 17.84 16.02
C ILE A 503 -1.88 18.99 15.68
N PRO A 504 -0.63 18.69 15.30
CA PRO A 504 0.32 19.70 14.87
C PRO A 504 -0.15 20.40 13.60
N SER A 505 0.09 21.71 13.53
CA SER A 505 -0.10 22.49 12.30
C SER A 505 0.81 21.97 11.20
N ILE A 506 0.29 21.90 9.98
CA ILE A 506 1.07 21.59 8.78
C ILE A 506 2.12 22.69 8.57
N SER A 507 3.35 22.33 8.22
CA SER A 507 4.38 23.31 7.87
C SER A 507 3.96 24.11 6.64
N GLU A 508 4.14 25.43 6.70
CA GLU A 508 3.79 26.32 5.59
C GLU A 508 4.41 25.83 4.27
N GLY A 509 3.58 25.67 3.25
CA GLY A 509 3.99 25.23 1.91
C GLY A 509 3.80 23.74 1.61
N THR A 510 3.86 22.84 2.62
CA THR A 510 3.83 21.38 2.35
C THR A 510 2.50 20.88 1.81
N VAL A 511 1.41 21.59 2.07
CA VAL A 511 0.08 21.32 1.51
C VAL A 511 -0.70 22.63 1.48
N ILE A 512 -1.70 22.74 0.61
CA ILE A 512 -2.77 23.74 0.77
C ILE A 512 -3.46 23.45 2.10
N ALA A 513 -3.20 24.27 3.11
CA ALA A 513 -3.88 24.20 4.40
C ALA A 513 -5.39 24.38 4.15
N SER A 514 -6.17 23.34 4.42
CA SER A 514 -7.61 23.52 4.51
C SER A 514 -7.89 24.37 5.75
N GLU A 515 -8.82 25.31 5.66
CA GLU A 515 -9.30 26.04 6.86
C GLU A 515 -9.95 25.09 7.89
N ARG A 516 -10.19 23.82 7.51
CA ARG A 516 -10.79 22.78 8.33
C ARG A 516 -9.76 21.75 8.78
N ASN A 517 -9.91 21.26 10.02
CA ASN A 517 -9.17 20.10 10.52
C ASN A 517 -9.41 18.87 9.64
N PRO A 518 -8.45 17.93 9.57
CA PRO A 518 -8.67 16.66 8.87
C PRO A 518 -9.76 15.83 9.56
N PHE A 519 -10.47 15.00 8.80
CA PHE A 519 -11.38 14.00 9.41
C PHE A 519 -10.62 12.76 9.89
N SER A 520 -9.37 12.58 9.47
CA SER A 520 -8.48 11.53 9.96
C SER A 520 -7.05 12.03 10.13
N TYR A 521 -6.41 11.69 11.24
CA TYR A 521 -5.03 12.04 11.55
C TYR A 521 -4.31 10.81 12.09
N GLY A 522 -3.17 10.49 11.51
CA GLY A 522 -2.26 9.45 11.95
C GLY A 522 -0.88 10.01 12.24
N MET A 523 -0.20 9.47 13.23
CA MET A 523 1.19 9.76 13.51
C MET A 523 1.93 8.56 14.11
N ILE A 524 3.23 8.52 13.84
CA ILE A 524 4.18 7.63 14.50
C ILE A 524 5.42 8.47 14.83
N ASP A 525 5.74 8.57 16.12
CA ASP A 525 7.04 9.01 16.58
C ASP A 525 8.02 7.86 16.40
N THR A 526 8.73 7.88 15.28
CA THR A 526 9.71 6.85 14.97
C THR A 526 10.91 6.92 15.91
N GLY A 527 11.22 8.09 16.47
CA GLY A 527 12.27 8.25 17.45
C GLY A 527 11.98 7.51 18.74
N GLU A 528 10.83 7.80 19.34
CA GLU A 528 10.38 7.08 20.54
C GLU A 528 10.15 5.60 20.27
N LEU A 529 9.65 5.23 19.08
CA LEU A 529 9.49 3.84 18.67
C LEU A 529 10.84 3.10 18.64
N PHE A 530 11.85 3.71 18.03
CA PHE A 530 13.19 3.15 17.98
C PHE A 530 13.80 3.08 19.38
N GLU A 531 13.66 4.09 20.23
CA GLU A 531 14.09 4.07 21.63
C GLU A 531 13.49 2.90 22.39
N TRP A 532 12.18 2.67 22.24
CA TRP A 532 11.47 1.58 22.89
C TRP A 532 11.90 0.20 22.38
N LEU A 533 12.03 0.03 21.05
CA LEU A 533 12.41 -1.24 20.43
C LEU A 533 13.91 -1.54 20.56
N TRP A 534 14.76 -0.52 20.71
CA TRP A 534 16.22 -0.63 20.65
C TRP A 534 16.80 -1.75 21.51
N PRO A 535 16.45 -1.86 22.81
CA PRO A 535 17.04 -2.86 23.69
C PRO A 535 16.75 -4.30 23.26
N SER A 536 15.67 -4.51 22.49
CA SER A 536 15.30 -5.81 21.94
C SER A 536 15.91 -6.07 20.56
N LEU A 537 16.12 -5.04 19.75
CA LEU A 537 16.66 -5.16 18.40
C LEU A 537 18.19 -5.35 18.38
N VAL A 538 18.93 -4.66 19.24
CA VAL A 538 20.40 -4.68 19.23
C VAL A 538 21.00 -6.08 19.37
N PRO A 539 20.55 -6.95 20.31
CA PRO A 539 21.09 -8.31 20.42
C PRO A 539 20.84 -9.17 19.18
N GLU A 540 19.68 -9.00 18.53
CA GLU A 540 19.32 -9.73 17.30
C GLU A 540 20.14 -9.24 16.10
N ILE A 541 20.37 -7.93 15.99
CA ILE A 541 21.26 -7.34 14.97
C ILE A 541 22.69 -7.85 15.18
N GLN A 542 23.20 -7.83 16.41
CA GLN A 542 24.56 -8.32 16.71
C GLN A 542 24.70 -9.81 16.38
N LYS A 543 23.69 -10.63 16.72
CA LYS A 543 23.66 -12.04 16.35
C LYS A 543 23.72 -12.24 14.84
N LEU A 544 22.98 -11.45 14.06
CA LEU A 544 23.02 -11.50 12.60
C LEU A 544 24.39 -11.09 12.03
N ILE A 545 25.02 -10.08 12.60
CA ILE A 545 26.36 -9.62 12.22
C ILE A 545 27.37 -10.75 12.45
N ASP A 546 27.33 -11.36 13.63
CA ASP A 546 28.21 -12.46 14.03
C ASP A 546 28.00 -13.71 13.15
N GLU A 547 26.74 -14.07 12.87
CA GLU A 547 26.36 -15.22 12.03
C GLU A 547 26.81 -15.06 10.57
N ASN A 548 26.83 -13.83 10.05
CA ASN A 548 27.20 -13.56 8.65
C ASN A 548 28.67 -13.13 8.48
N SER A 549 29.48 -13.20 9.53
CA SER A 549 30.88 -12.74 9.53
C SER A 549 31.04 -11.30 9.02
N LEU A 550 30.02 -10.46 9.19
CA LEU A 550 30.08 -9.05 8.85
C LEU A 550 30.86 -8.34 9.96
N SER A 551 31.95 -7.66 9.63
CA SER A 551 32.70 -6.90 10.62
C SER A 551 32.09 -5.52 10.80
N LEU A 552 30.97 -5.43 11.52
CA LEU A 552 30.38 -4.15 11.92
C LEU A 552 30.86 -3.78 13.32
N GLU A 553 31.44 -2.58 13.49
CA GLU A 553 31.76 -2.07 14.82
C GLU A 553 30.46 -1.93 15.63
N ALA A 554 30.46 -2.31 16.92
CA ALA A 554 29.29 -2.16 17.79
C ALA A 554 28.80 -0.69 17.92
N THR A 555 29.64 0.27 17.55
CA THR A 555 29.35 1.71 17.45
C THR A 555 28.54 2.10 16.20
N ALA A 556 28.42 1.21 15.21
CA ALA A 556 27.62 1.41 14.00
C ALA A 556 26.11 1.26 14.26
N ILE A 557 25.75 0.67 15.40
CA ILE A 557 24.38 0.55 15.88
C ILE A 557 23.94 1.94 16.42
N PRO A 558 22.95 2.62 15.80
CA PRO A 558 22.55 3.95 16.21
C PRO A 558 22.21 4.08 17.69
N SER A 559 22.45 5.24 18.28
CA SER A 559 21.81 5.60 19.54
C SER A 559 20.45 6.23 19.25
N ALA A 560 19.45 5.88 20.05
CA ALA A 560 18.07 6.20 19.70
C ALA A 560 17.71 7.70 19.84
N HIS A 561 18.45 8.47 20.65
CA HIS A 561 18.39 9.94 20.69
C HIS A 561 18.69 10.64 19.35
N LEU A 562 19.25 9.94 18.37
CA LEU A 562 19.49 10.53 17.05
C LEU A 562 18.25 10.55 16.17
N PHE A 563 17.22 9.81 16.57
CA PHE A 563 15.92 9.80 15.91
C PHE A 563 14.92 10.72 16.63
N GLU A 564 15.36 11.49 17.63
CA GLU A 564 14.49 12.42 18.37
C GLU A 564 13.83 13.42 17.40
N GLY A 565 12.50 13.58 17.52
CA GLY A 565 11.71 14.46 16.67
C GLY A 565 11.40 13.90 15.27
N TRP A 566 11.68 12.62 15.00
CA TRP A 566 11.33 11.98 13.74
C TRP A 566 9.86 11.52 13.73
N MET A 567 9.03 12.30 13.07
CA MET A 567 7.59 12.07 13.00
C MET A 567 7.15 11.66 11.60
N PHE A 568 6.52 10.50 11.47
CA PHE A 568 5.67 10.21 10.32
C PHE A 568 4.27 10.69 10.64
N GLU A 569 3.69 11.53 9.80
CA GLU A 569 2.32 12.01 9.96
C GLU A 569 1.52 11.71 8.71
N CYS A 570 0.23 11.42 8.86
CA CYS A 570 -0.71 11.21 7.77
C CYS A 570 -2.03 11.91 8.11
N ARG A 571 -2.66 12.53 7.12
CA ARG A 571 -3.86 13.35 7.27
C ARG A 571 -4.81 13.09 6.11
N TYR A 572 -6.10 13.01 6.39
CA TYR A 572 -7.14 12.91 5.37
C TYR A 572 -8.16 14.04 5.51
N TRP A 573 -8.51 14.64 4.37
CA TRP A 573 -9.53 15.68 4.27
C TRP A 573 -10.58 15.30 3.24
N LEU A 574 -11.81 15.73 3.49
CA LEU A 574 -12.88 15.75 2.51
C LEU A 574 -13.26 17.21 2.28
N ASP A 575 -13.11 17.68 1.05
CA ASP A 575 -13.45 19.04 0.64
C ASP A 575 -14.35 19.03 -0.62
N GLU A 576 -14.67 20.20 -1.16
CA GLU A 576 -15.55 20.34 -2.33
C GLU A 576 -14.96 19.70 -3.59
N GLU A 577 -13.64 19.50 -3.65
CA GLU A 577 -12.93 18.88 -4.76
C GLU A 577 -12.66 17.38 -4.51
N GLY A 578 -13.09 16.82 -3.38
CA GLY A 578 -13.05 15.39 -3.09
C GLY A 578 -12.18 14.97 -1.89
N LEU A 579 -11.70 13.73 -1.93
CA LEU A 579 -10.82 13.16 -0.91
C LEU A 579 -9.37 13.60 -1.19
N ARG A 580 -8.69 14.02 -0.13
CA ARG A 580 -7.26 14.29 -0.15
C ARG A 580 -6.59 13.57 1.01
N GLN A 581 -5.47 12.92 0.73
CA GLN A 581 -4.54 12.42 1.74
C GLN A 581 -3.21 13.16 1.59
N THR A 582 -2.59 13.50 2.72
CA THR A 582 -1.19 13.93 2.75
C THR A 582 -0.46 13.28 3.92
N SER A 583 0.75 12.83 3.65
CA SER A 583 1.70 12.30 4.61
C SER A 583 2.99 13.13 4.60
N THR A 584 3.64 13.26 5.75
CA THR A 584 4.95 13.90 5.90
C THR A 584 5.89 13.01 6.70
N ALA A 585 7.17 13.02 6.34
CA ALA A 585 8.17 12.20 7.04
C ALA A 585 9.59 12.78 6.97
N PRO A 586 10.48 12.36 7.88
CA PRO A 586 11.88 12.76 7.88
C PRO A 586 12.75 11.98 6.88
N LEU A 587 12.18 11.03 6.14
CA LEU A 587 12.82 10.20 5.11
C LEU A 587 11.88 10.08 3.89
N PRO A 588 12.36 9.66 2.71
CA PRO A 588 11.52 9.45 1.53
C PRO A 588 10.39 8.45 1.83
N ILE A 589 9.17 8.78 1.41
CA ILE A 589 7.94 8.04 1.76
C ILE A 589 7.03 7.77 0.56
N GLY A 590 7.53 8.05 -0.64
CA GLY A 590 6.79 7.88 -1.87
C GLY A 590 7.20 6.64 -2.65
N ASN A 591 6.81 6.67 -3.92
CA ASN A 591 7.09 5.61 -4.88
C ASN A 591 8.42 5.84 -5.63
N GLU A 592 9.35 6.61 -5.05
CA GLU A 592 10.56 7.06 -5.75
C GLU A 592 11.51 5.90 -6.12
N GLY A 593 11.40 4.76 -5.44
CA GLY A 593 12.05 3.51 -5.82
C GLY A 593 11.18 2.53 -6.62
N LEU A 594 9.85 2.75 -6.77
CA LEU A 594 8.97 1.76 -7.42
C LEU A 594 9.09 1.73 -8.96
N GLY A 595 9.62 2.78 -9.58
CA GLY A 595 9.83 2.82 -11.05
C GLY A 595 10.70 1.66 -11.56
N GLY A 596 11.77 1.33 -10.85
CA GLY A 596 12.64 0.18 -11.17
C GLY A 596 11.96 -1.18 -10.90
N LEU A 597 11.03 -1.25 -9.93
CA LEU A 597 10.22 -2.46 -9.69
C LEU A 597 9.20 -2.71 -10.81
N LEU A 598 8.74 -1.67 -11.53
CA LEU A 598 7.78 -1.80 -12.63
C LEU A 598 8.44 -2.39 -13.89
N LEU A 599 9.68 -2.00 -14.18
CA LEU A 599 10.54 -2.61 -15.22
C LEU A 599 10.72 -4.12 -14.98
N GLU A 600 10.86 -4.51 -13.72
CA GLU A 600 11.12 -5.89 -13.30
C GLU A 600 9.84 -6.71 -13.15
N PHE A 601 8.70 -6.10 -12.79
CA PHE A 601 7.40 -6.77 -12.85
C PHE A 601 7.07 -7.18 -14.29
N ILE A 602 7.40 -6.32 -15.28
CA ILE A 602 7.33 -6.66 -16.70
C ILE A 602 8.24 -7.85 -17.03
N MET A 603 9.47 -7.89 -16.47
CA MET A 603 10.39 -9.03 -16.66
C MET A 603 9.89 -10.33 -16.02
N ILE A 604 9.38 -10.28 -14.79
CA ILE A 604 8.85 -11.46 -14.08
C ILE A 604 7.62 -12.02 -14.80
N VAL A 605 6.71 -11.15 -15.26
CA VAL A 605 5.52 -11.57 -16.02
C VAL A 605 5.89 -12.18 -17.38
N ALA A 606 6.86 -11.60 -18.10
CA ALA A 606 7.36 -12.15 -19.35
C ALA A 606 8.04 -13.51 -19.17
N GLU A 607 8.81 -13.68 -18.10
CA GLU A 607 9.48 -14.94 -17.80
C GLU A 607 8.52 -16.03 -17.26
N MET A 608 7.44 -15.65 -16.56
CA MET A 608 6.38 -16.58 -16.13
C MET A 608 5.66 -17.24 -17.30
N GLN A 609 5.55 -16.55 -18.45
CA GLN A 609 4.97 -17.11 -19.68
C GLN A 609 5.86 -18.18 -20.32
N GLN A 610 7.18 -18.19 -20.07
CA GLN A 610 8.11 -19.21 -20.58
C GLN A 610 8.12 -20.51 -19.76
N SER A 611 7.78 -20.44 -18.48
CA SER A 611 7.78 -21.61 -17.58
C SER A 611 6.47 -22.40 -17.55
N SER A 612 5.43 -21.95 -18.26
CA SER A 612 4.17 -22.69 -18.34
C SER A 612 4.28 -23.78 -19.41
N PRO A 613 4.20 -25.09 -19.07
CA PRO A 613 4.03 -26.11 -20.07
C PRO A 613 2.68 -25.87 -20.77
N ALA A 614 2.69 -25.85 -22.09
CA ALA A 614 1.48 -25.90 -22.90
C ALA A 614 0.73 -27.21 -22.64
N SER A 615 -0.15 -27.23 -21.62
CA SER A 615 -1.27 -28.17 -21.48
C SER A 615 -2.19 -27.73 -20.34
N PHE A 616 -3.04 -26.73 -20.58
CA PHE A 616 -4.36 -26.73 -19.96
C PHE A 616 -5.31 -27.35 -20.99
N GLU A 617 -5.28 -28.67 -21.11
CA GLU A 617 -6.46 -29.37 -21.61
C GLU A 617 -7.59 -29.11 -20.60
N ASN A 618 -8.74 -28.69 -21.12
CA ASN A 618 -9.99 -28.60 -20.38
C ASN A 618 -10.31 -29.95 -19.72
N GLU A 619 -9.96 -30.14 -18.46
CA GLU A 619 -10.64 -31.08 -17.59
C GLU A 619 -11.61 -30.29 -16.72
N ASP A 620 -12.89 -30.40 -17.09
CA ASP A 620 -14.02 -29.99 -16.25
C ASP A 620 -13.93 -30.75 -14.92
N PRO A 621 -13.74 -30.07 -13.77
CA PRO A 621 -13.49 -30.72 -12.48
C PRO A 621 -14.71 -31.47 -11.92
N PHE A 622 -15.78 -31.62 -12.71
CA PHE A 622 -17.01 -32.33 -12.36
C PHE A 622 -17.35 -33.51 -13.30
N ALA A 623 -16.45 -33.93 -14.18
CA ALA A 623 -16.78 -34.94 -15.20
C ALA A 623 -16.74 -36.42 -14.73
N ASP A 624 -16.29 -36.75 -13.52
CA ASP A 624 -16.25 -38.13 -13.01
C ASP A 624 -16.99 -38.30 -11.67
N GLU A 625 -18.31 -38.09 -11.67
CA GLU A 625 -19.19 -38.83 -10.76
C GLU A 625 -19.83 -40.00 -11.51
N PRO A 626 -19.47 -41.27 -11.22
CA PRO A 626 -20.21 -42.39 -11.76
C PRO A 626 -21.59 -42.48 -11.06
N PRO A 627 -22.66 -42.79 -11.78
CA PRO A 627 -24.00 -42.83 -11.21
C PRO A 627 -24.12 -43.97 -10.17
N GLU A 628 -24.59 -43.62 -8.97
CA GLU A 628 -25.09 -44.57 -7.98
C GLU A 628 -26.34 -45.26 -8.53
N ASP A 629 -26.25 -46.54 -8.90
CA ASP A 629 -27.38 -47.44 -8.91
C ASP A 629 -27.02 -48.71 -8.12
N GLY A 630 -27.80 -48.95 -7.07
CA GLY A 630 -27.62 -50.01 -6.09
C GLY A 630 -27.87 -51.43 -6.62
N GLU A 631 -27.31 -52.43 -5.94
CA GLU A 631 -28.08 -53.38 -5.10
C GLU A 631 -27.16 -54.47 -4.49
N GLU A 632 -27.39 -54.70 -3.18
CA GLU A 632 -27.25 -55.92 -2.37
C GLU A 632 -25.97 -56.81 -2.36
N LYS A 633 -25.20 -56.69 -1.25
CA LYS A 633 -24.93 -57.66 -0.12
C LYS A 633 -24.87 -59.19 -0.39
N PRO A 634 -24.30 -60.05 0.52
CA PRO A 634 -23.72 -59.79 1.85
C PRO A 634 -22.41 -60.56 2.26
N ALA A 635 -21.74 -59.97 3.27
CA ALA A 635 -21.13 -60.54 4.49
C ALA A 635 -20.18 -61.77 4.47
N GLU A 636 -19.01 -61.59 5.09
CA GLU A 636 -18.58 -62.47 6.20
C GLU A 636 -17.61 -61.80 7.20
N LYS A 637 -17.76 -62.19 8.47
CA LYS A 637 -17.13 -61.64 9.69
C LYS A 637 -15.75 -62.24 9.96
N SER A 638 -14.88 -61.48 10.64
CA SER A 638 -14.28 -61.80 11.98
C SER A 638 -13.03 -60.93 12.17
N ALA A 639 -12.95 -60.02 13.15
CA ALA A 639 -12.82 -60.17 14.61
C ALA A 639 -11.36 -59.91 15.07
N LYS A 640 -11.21 -58.84 15.86
CA LYS A 640 -10.31 -58.61 17.02
C LYS A 640 -8.81 -58.96 16.83
N THR A 641 -7.87 -58.06 17.14
CA THR A 641 -7.50 -57.72 18.52
C THR A 641 -6.60 -56.46 18.58
N LYS A 642 -6.85 -55.59 19.57
CA LYS A 642 -5.89 -54.70 20.26
C LYS A 642 -5.16 -55.50 21.37
N PRO A 643 -4.19 -54.97 22.14
CA PRO A 643 -3.27 -53.83 21.94
C PRO A 643 -1.81 -54.12 22.39
N LEU A 644 -0.89 -53.18 22.15
CA LEU A 644 -0.14 -52.46 23.20
C LEU A 644 0.29 -51.10 22.65
#